data_AF-A0A958TJW0-F1
#
_entry.id   AF-A0A958TJW0-F1
#
_cell.length_a   1.000
_cell.length_b   1.000
_cell.length_c   1.000
_cell.angle_alpha   90.00
_cell.angle_beta   90.00
_cell.angle_gamma   90.00
#
_symmetry.space_group_name_H-M   'P 1'
#
loop_
_entity.id
_entity.type
_entity.pdbx_description
1 polymer ?
#
loop_
_entity_poly.entity_id
_entity_poly.type
_entity_poly.pdbx_seq_one_letter_code
_entity_poly.pdbx_strand_id
1 'polypeptide(L)'
;MKRILFLHDTSLTTPRGAELTINQLIKLGKKKSYNVAIDGLKDEDRTKKSIAEADLIVINSTSRCTFEFDIIKHLIASKKPYIKVEYDYNFCVRRNILCTVDRKITNCCNTEKFHLFRTLFANARLNIFQSPKHYEAHYEFYGESVRHHLIMPPTVEVDKLNPSKEKDEKTIPFFGDLNNLKGGYAYIEYANEHPELNFPVYGRNLLRQEIPKNVTFNEPITNEEVLDILGKTKTIICQPVWPEPSGRLAAEAFLSGCEIIGNDRIGTFSFDFYPDDKEKAISDMKDALIHFWNEIDTVFESQIAQKVETLGRVLVYKSYGGLGDIFFAIPAINKLAKVTISLDFAVDPRLVDFFTPHLKHVKVVDETIARLNEQDYDHVYELGNYPAFRGYDLPHALKYPTHKKVKQHAIQHYIDTVSKLHIDIDNHYDSYPYFEHNIANDPYYVVHHGAGFLLKIWPTDKYAALIEQLFELFPNLKCKIIKGPDDPDIEQHFTQQMPHIEMITGDMNAVGQAMSGALFHIGNDAGITHVAGAYNVPTVGIYGPTGPGSWGSFSENHELIWGKQGVCNIRCNYDVILNCEHRICLNSITVSRVIEALYKVLQKAYQDKNTILRVNPELEIDYGKNDCLIKLNGNEFLLEYHDDNMKELVNALLNEDNSKPTDDTSFKLILDVLKQQNIVFEIPVFN
;
A
#
# COMPACT_ATOMS: atom_id res chain seq x y z
N MET A 1 34.81 -19.63 13.88
CA MET A 1 34.67 -18.93 12.57
C MET A 1 33.24 -18.44 12.46
N LYS A 2 33.02 -17.18 12.07
CA LYS A 2 31.67 -16.63 11.93
C LYS A 2 30.92 -17.37 10.82
N ARG A 3 29.69 -17.84 11.10
CA ARG A 3 28.82 -18.55 10.16
C ARG A 3 28.00 -17.54 9.36
N ILE A 4 28.23 -17.51 8.05
CA ILE A 4 27.52 -16.64 7.10
C ILE A 4 26.53 -17.50 6.32
N LEU A 5 25.25 -17.15 6.37
CA LEU A 5 24.18 -17.88 5.70
C LEU A 5 23.74 -17.15 4.44
N PHE A 6 23.86 -17.78 3.28
CA PHE A 6 23.28 -17.29 2.02
C PHE A 6 21.88 -17.86 1.85
N LEU A 7 20.86 -16.99 1.84
CA LEU A 7 19.49 -17.33 1.48
C LEU A 7 19.26 -16.98 0.00
N HIS A 8 18.78 -17.95 -0.79
CA HIS A 8 18.42 -17.73 -2.19
C HIS A 8 17.34 -18.72 -2.66
N ASP A 9 16.52 -18.30 -3.63
CA ASP A 9 15.39 -19.07 -4.18
C ASP A 9 15.68 -19.73 -5.55
N THR A 10 16.91 -19.59 -6.07
CA THR A 10 17.32 -20.08 -7.39
C THR A 10 18.17 -21.34 -7.32
N SER A 11 18.04 -22.21 -8.33
CA SER A 11 18.96 -23.34 -8.48
C SER A 11 20.30 -22.85 -9.02
N LEU A 12 21.40 -23.19 -8.34
CA LEU A 12 22.74 -22.79 -8.76
C LEU A 12 23.36 -23.73 -9.82
N THR A 13 22.57 -24.68 -10.35
CA THR A 13 23.02 -25.77 -11.24
C THR A 13 23.21 -25.37 -12.70
N THR A 14 22.57 -24.28 -13.17
CA THR A 14 22.64 -23.82 -14.56
C THR A 14 22.77 -22.29 -14.60
N PRO A 15 23.88 -21.74 -14.08
CA PRO A 15 23.89 -20.36 -13.64
C PRO A 15 23.91 -19.39 -14.82
N ARG A 16 22.88 -18.56 -14.94
CA ARG A 16 22.88 -17.36 -15.79
C ARG A 16 22.58 -16.12 -14.95
N GLY A 17 23.25 -15.01 -15.23
CA GLY A 17 23.03 -13.73 -14.52
C GLY A 17 23.34 -13.82 -13.02
N ALA A 18 22.36 -13.54 -12.16
CA ALA A 18 22.50 -13.49 -10.70
C ALA A 18 23.03 -14.80 -10.07
N GLU A 19 22.67 -15.95 -10.64
CA GLU A 19 23.13 -17.26 -10.16
C GLU A 19 24.66 -17.42 -10.30
N LEU A 20 25.25 -16.83 -11.34
CA LEU A 20 26.72 -16.80 -11.52
C LEU A 20 27.37 -15.94 -10.44
N THR A 21 26.81 -14.75 -10.19
CA THR A 21 27.29 -13.82 -9.16
C THR A 21 27.25 -14.46 -7.77
N ILE A 22 26.11 -15.05 -7.38
CA ILE A 22 25.95 -15.76 -6.09
C ILE A 22 26.99 -16.89 -5.96
N ASN A 23 27.17 -17.70 -7.01
CA ASN A 23 28.18 -18.76 -7.02
C ASN A 23 29.62 -18.23 -6.83
N GLN A 24 29.96 -17.14 -7.52
CA GLN A 24 31.28 -16.50 -7.41
C GLN A 24 31.52 -15.94 -5.99
N LEU A 25 30.51 -15.28 -5.41
CA LEU A 25 30.56 -14.77 -4.03
C LEU A 25 30.80 -15.90 -3.03
N ILE A 26 30.02 -16.98 -3.10
CA ILE A 26 30.14 -18.16 -2.22
C ILE A 26 31.53 -18.81 -2.37
N LYS A 27 32.01 -18.97 -3.60
CA LYS A 27 33.32 -19.59 -3.88
C LYS A 27 34.46 -18.77 -3.28
N LEU A 28 34.42 -17.44 -3.43
CA LEU A 28 35.44 -16.55 -2.87
C LEU A 28 35.39 -16.53 -1.33
N GLY A 29 34.20 -16.52 -0.73
CA GLY A 29 34.05 -16.58 0.73
C GLY A 29 34.65 -17.84 1.34
N LYS A 30 34.41 -19.01 0.74
CA LYS A 30 35.04 -20.26 1.17
C LYS A 30 36.57 -20.21 1.04
N LYS A 31 37.09 -19.57 -0.01
CA LYS A 31 38.54 -19.37 -0.22
C LYS A 31 39.16 -18.43 0.83
N LYS A 32 38.42 -17.40 1.26
CA LYS A 32 38.79 -16.50 2.37
C LYS A 32 38.60 -17.12 3.76
N SER A 33 38.31 -18.43 3.85
CA SER A 33 38.11 -19.15 5.11
C SER A 33 36.95 -18.62 5.95
N TYR A 34 35.84 -18.16 5.34
CA TYR A 34 34.58 -18.01 6.08
C TYR A 34 33.81 -19.33 6.15
N ASN A 35 33.03 -19.51 7.22
CA ASN A 35 32.08 -20.62 7.29
C ASN A 35 30.79 -20.24 6.54
N VAL A 36 30.76 -20.51 5.23
CA VAL A 36 29.63 -20.18 4.34
C VAL A 36 28.63 -21.33 4.27
N ALA A 37 27.45 -21.11 4.84
CA ALA A 37 26.28 -21.97 4.73
C ALA A 37 25.33 -21.46 3.63
N ILE A 38 24.55 -22.37 3.04
CA ILE A 38 23.62 -22.06 1.95
C ILE A 38 22.27 -22.68 2.29
N ASP A 39 21.20 -21.92 2.15
CA ASP A 39 19.82 -22.41 2.22
C ASP A 39 19.03 -21.97 0.98
N GLY A 40 18.39 -22.95 0.36
CA GLY A 40 17.65 -22.80 -0.90
C GLY A 40 16.16 -22.50 -0.70
N LEU A 41 15.73 -22.15 0.53
CA LEU A 41 14.35 -21.74 0.85
C LEU A 41 13.30 -22.80 0.49
N LYS A 42 13.61 -24.08 0.76
CA LYS A 42 12.74 -25.22 0.43
C LYS A 42 11.86 -25.69 1.60
N ASP A 43 12.24 -25.37 2.83
CA ASP A 43 11.58 -25.81 4.05
C ASP A 43 11.62 -24.68 5.09
N GLU A 44 10.45 -24.28 5.60
CA GLU A 44 10.30 -23.10 6.44
C GLU A 44 11.00 -23.27 7.80
N ASP A 45 10.75 -24.38 8.50
CA ASP A 45 11.29 -24.63 9.84
C ASP A 45 12.81 -24.79 9.81
N ARG A 46 13.34 -25.50 8.81
CA ARG A 46 14.77 -25.58 8.57
C ARG A 46 15.37 -24.21 8.29
N THR A 47 14.71 -23.38 7.49
CA THR A 47 15.21 -22.03 7.17
C THR A 47 15.25 -21.16 8.42
N LYS A 48 14.20 -21.16 9.25
CA LYS A 48 14.17 -20.45 10.54
C LYS A 48 15.30 -20.90 11.46
N LYS A 49 15.55 -22.21 11.53
CA LYS A 49 16.68 -22.76 12.29
C LYS A 49 18.03 -22.31 11.74
N SER A 50 18.22 -22.34 10.41
CA SER A 50 19.44 -21.84 9.76
C SER A 50 19.71 -20.38 10.10
N ILE A 51 18.67 -19.52 10.09
CA ILE A 51 18.75 -18.10 10.46
C ILE A 51 19.19 -17.94 11.92
N ALA A 52 18.60 -18.71 12.84
CA ALA A 52 18.96 -18.65 14.27
C ALA A 52 20.43 -19.01 14.54
N GLU A 53 20.97 -19.98 13.78
CA GLU A 53 22.35 -20.46 13.91
C GLU A 53 23.40 -19.58 13.21
N ALA A 54 22.98 -18.62 12.37
CA ALA A 54 23.89 -17.75 11.63
C ALA A 54 24.37 -16.55 12.46
N ASP A 55 25.61 -16.11 12.20
CA ASP A 55 26.18 -14.88 12.72
C ASP A 55 25.89 -13.68 11.80
N LEU A 56 25.72 -13.93 10.50
CA LEU A 56 25.33 -12.96 9.48
C LEU A 56 24.51 -13.65 8.40
N ILE A 57 23.44 -13.00 7.93
CA ILE A 57 22.62 -13.50 6.83
C ILE A 57 22.86 -12.64 5.58
N VAL A 58 23.11 -13.27 4.44
CA VAL A 58 23.11 -12.64 3.12
C VAL A 58 21.82 -13.05 2.42
N ILE A 59 20.84 -12.15 2.39
CA ILE A 59 19.55 -12.37 1.74
C ILE A 59 19.63 -11.89 0.29
N ASN A 60 19.50 -12.84 -0.65
CA ASN A 60 19.54 -12.58 -2.09
C ASN A 60 18.10 -12.48 -2.63
N SER A 61 17.71 -13.38 -3.54
CA SER A 61 16.35 -13.49 -4.08
C SER A 61 15.50 -14.44 -3.24
N THR A 62 14.28 -14.00 -2.88
CA THR A 62 13.29 -14.78 -2.09
C THR A 62 11.96 -14.96 -2.79
N SER A 63 11.74 -14.28 -3.91
CA SER A 63 10.45 -14.16 -4.60
C SER A 63 9.78 -15.46 -5.08
N ARG A 64 10.54 -16.55 -5.23
CA ARG A 64 10.04 -17.89 -5.61
C ARG A 64 9.77 -18.77 -4.39
N CYS A 65 10.05 -18.29 -3.18
CA CYS A 65 9.74 -18.98 -1.94
C CYS A 65 8.24 -18.86 -1.63
N THR A 66 7.57 -19.99 -1.40
CA THR A 66 6.13 -20.02 -1.10
C THR A 66 5.77 -19.45 0.27
N PHE A 67 6.75 -19.37 1.18
CA PHE A 67 6.66 -18.85 2.55
C PHE A 67 7.56 -17.61 2.74
N GLU A 68 7.73 -16.82 1.67
CA GLU A 68 8.60 -15.62 1.65
C GLU A 68 8.28 -14.62 2.77
N PHE A 69 7.00 -14.34 3.00
CA PHE A 69 6.57 -13.36 4.00
C PHE A 69 6.94 -13.81 5.40
N ASP A 70 6.70 -15.08 5.74
CA ASP A 70 6.98 -15.64 7.07
C ASP A 70 8.47 -15.62 7.38
N ILE A 71 9.32 -15.93 6.41
CA ILE A 71 10.78 -15.90 6.60
C ILE A 71 11.32 -14.48 6.70
N ILE A 72 10.83 -13.53 5.91
CA ILE A 72 11.27 -12.13 6.02
C ILE A 72 10.80 -11.55 7.37
N LYS A 73 9.55 -11.79 7.78
CA LYS A 73 9.04 -11.38 9.10
C LYS A 73 9.86 -12.01 10.23
N HIS A 74 10.18 -13.30 10.14
CA HIS A 74 11.02 -13.99 11.12
C HIS A 74 12.44 -13.43 11.17
N LEU A 75 13.07 -13.16 10.02
CA LEU A 75 14.40 -12.56 9.94
C LEU A 75 14.43 -11.19 10.63
N ILE A 76 13.48 -10.32 10.30
CA ILE A 76 13.35 -8.98 10.92
C ILE A 76 13.14 -9.12 12.43
N ALA A 77 12.24 -9.99 12.87
CA ALA A 77 11.94 -10.21 14.29
C ALA A 77 13.14 -10.80 15.06
N SER A 78 14.00 -11.60 14.41
CA SER A 78 15.16 -12.22 15.04
C SER A 78 16.24 -11.22 15.46
N LYS A 79 16.23 -10.00 14.89
CA LYS A 79 17.26 -8.96 15.06
C LYS A 79 18.69 -9.42 14.73
N LYS A 80 18.84 -10.55 14.03
CA LYS A 80 20.13 -11.00 13.50
C LYS A 80 20.62 -10.00 12.45
N PRO A 81 21.92 -9.70 12.38
CA PRO A 81 22.43 -8.82 11.34
C PRO A 81 22.31 -9.51 9.98
N TYR A 82 21.93 -8.74 8.97
CA TYR A 82 21.84 -9.23 7.60
C TYR A 82 22.20 -8.15 6.58
N ILE A 83 22.57 -8.61 5.39
CA ILE A 83 22.86 -7.80 4.21
C ILE A 83 21.87 -8.20 3.13
N LYS A 84 21.26 -7.20 2.48
CA LYS A 84 20.33 -7.43 1.39
C LYS A 84 21.04 -7.22 0.06
N VAL A 85 21.23 -8.30 -0.69
CA VAL A 85 21.67 -8.23 -2.08
C VAL A 85 20.43 -8.27 -2.96
N GLU A 86 20.17 -7.19 -3.68
CA GLU A 86 19.00 -7.08 -4.54
C GLU A 86 19.37 -7.31 -6.00
N TYR A 87 18.72 -8.29 -6.61
CA TYR A 87 18.92 -8.70 -8.01
C TYR A 87 17.70 -8.42 -8.88
N ASP A 88 16.57 -8.03 -8.28
CA ASP A 88 15.29 -7.79 -8.93
C ASP A 88 14.57 -6.60 -8.28
N TYR A 89 13.37 -6.29 -8.74
CA TYR A 89 12.47 -5.37 -8.03
C TYR A 89 11.48 -6.15 -7.18
N ASN A 90 11.99 -6.89 -6.19
CA ASN A 90 11.24 -7.94 -5.48
C ASN A 90 10.05 -7.43 -4.66
N PHE A 91 10.00 -6.14 -4.35
CA PHE A 91 8.83 -5.49 -3.77
C PHE A 91 7.62 -5.40 -4.70
N CYS A 92 7.85 -5.47 -6.01
CA CYS A 92 6.80 -5.54 -7.02
C CYS A 92 6.38 -7.00 -7.24
N VAL A 93 5.06 -7.27 -7.33
CA VAL A 93 4.53 -8.61 -7.61
C VAL A 93 5.09 -9.20 -8.91
N ARG A 94 5.41 -8.32 -9.88
CA ARG A 94 5.96 -8.71 -11.18
C ARG A 94 7.49 -8.81 -11.23
N ARG A 95 8.20 -8.45 -10.14
CA ARG A 95 9.67 -8.40 -10.05
C ARG A 95 10.39 -7.44 -11.02
N ASN A 96 9.67 -6.60 -11.76
CA ASN A 96 10.22 -5.85 -12.90
C ASN A 96 9.76 -4.39 -13.04
N ILE A 97 9.02 -3.85 -12.07
CA ILE A 97 8.51 -2.46 -12.03
C ILE A 97 7.99 -1.90 -13.36
N LEU A 98 7.34 -2.71 -14.21
CA LEU A 98 6.82 -2.26 -15.51
C LEU A 98 5.89 -1.03 -15.41
N CYS A 99 5.32 -0.76 -14.24
CA CYS A 99 4.52 0.44 -13.97
C CYS A 99 5.30 1.76 -14.03
N THR A 100 6.63 1.74 -14.01
CA THR A 100 7.46 2.94 -14.22
C THR A 100 7.65 3.25 -15.71
N VAL A 101 7.47 2.26 -16.59
CA VAL A 101 7.64 2.41 -18.04
C VAL A 101 6.31 2.45 -18.81
N ASP A 102 5.26 1.78 -18.33
CA ASP A 102 3.92 1.79 -18.94
C ASP A 102 2.86 2.31 -17.96
N ARG A 103 2.36 3.52 -18.26
CA ARG A 103 1.33 4.21 -17.47
C ARG A 103 -0.03 3.49 -17.45
N LYS A 104 -0.27 2.54 -18.36
CA LYS A 104 -1.48 1.71 -18.35
C LYS A 104 -1.48 0.69 -17.21
N ILE A 105 -0.30 0.35 -16.69
CA ILE A 105 -0.17 -0.59 -15.57
C ILE A 105 -0.49 0.15 -14.27
N THR A 106 -1.62 -0.22 -13.67
CA THR A 106 -2.08 0.28 -12.37
C THR A 106 -2.39 -0.89 -11.44
N ASN A 107 -2.38 -0.63 -10.12
CA ASN A 107 -2.66 -1.60 -9.06
C ASN A 107 -1.81 -2.88 -9.17
N CYS A 108 -0.52 -2.73 -9.49
CA CYS A 108 0.38 -3.84 -9.80
C CYS A 108 1.25 -4.34 -8.64
N CYS A 109 1.26 -3.65 -7.50
CA CYS A 109 2.07 -4.00 -6.34
C CYS A 109 1.20 -4.54 -5.20
N ASN A 110 1.78 -5.44 -4.40
CA ASN A 110 1.17 -5.98 -3.19
C ASN A 110 1.56 -5.06 -2.02
N THR A 111 0.56 -4.55 -1.30
CA THR A 111 0.74 -3.60 -0.19
C THR A 111 1.63 -4.16 0.91
N GLU A 112 1.29 -5.35 1.41
CA GLU A 112 2.01 -6.01 2.49
C GLU A 112 3.47 -6.28 2.09
N LYS A 113 3.70 -6.72 0.84
CA LYS A 113 5.05 -6.94 0.32
C LYS A 113 5.84 -5.65 0.25
N PHE A 114 5.24 -4.59 -0.27
CA PHE A 114 5.87 -3.27 -0.37
C PHE A 114 6.32 -2.78 1.00
N HIS A 115 5.46 -2.90 2.02
CA HIS A 115 5.77 -2.49 3.38
C HIS A 115 6.83 -3.36 4.03
N LEU A 116 6.71 -4.68 3.92
CA LEU A 116 7.66 -5.63 4.47
C LEU A 116 9.07 -5.44 3.89
N PHE A 117 9.19 -5.20 2.59
CA PHE A 117 10.48 -4.97 1.94
C PHE A 117 11.10 -3.63 2.32
N ARG A 118 10.30 -2.57 2.55
CA ARG A 118 10.83 -1.31 3.09
C ARG A 118 11.56 -1.56 4.42
N THR A 119 10.90 -2.26 5.34
CA THR A 119 11.47 -2.60 6.66
C THR A 119 12.69 -3.50 6.51
N LEU A 120 12.66 -4.46 5.58
CA LEU A 120 13.80 -5.31 5.27
C LEU A 120 15.02 -4.46 4.83
N PHE A 121 14.84 -3.51 3.91
CA PHE A 121 15.92 -2.64 3.46
C PHE A 121 16.43 -1.70 4.58
N ALA A 122 15.51 -1.10 5.35
CA ALA A 122 15.85 -0.18 6.45
C ALA A 122 16.73 -0.84 7.52
N ASN A 123 16.42 -2.10 7.85
CA ASN A 123 17.10 -2.84 8.92
C ASN A 123 18.34 -3.62 8.44
N ALA A 124 18.62 -3.62 7.12
CA ALA A 124 19.83 -4.24 6.59
C ALA A 124 21.07 -3.45 7.03
N ARG A 125 22.15 -4.17 7.37
CA ARG A 125 23.46 -3.55 7.63
C ARG A 125 24.08 -2.95 6.38
N LEU A 126 23.75 -3.52 5.23
CA LEU A 126 24.16 -3.05 3.92
C LEU A 126 23.14 -3.53 2.87
N ASN A 127 22.81 -2.66 1.92
CA ASN A 127 22.01 -2.96 0.75
C ASN A 127 22.91 -2.97 -0.49
N ILE A 128 22.81 -3.99 -1.34
CA ILE A 128 23.68 -4.11 -2.52
C ILE A 128 22.82 -4.11 -3.78
N PHE A 129 23.11 -3.16 -4.67
CA PHE A 129 22.39 -2.98 -5.94
C PHE A 129 23.30 -3.25 -7.12
N GLN A 130 22.73 -3.73 -8.23
CA GLN A 130 23.49 -4.18 -9.40
C GLN A 130 23.90 -3.08 -10.39
N SER A 131 23.41 -1.84 -10.20
CA SER A 131 23.77 -0.66 -10.99
C SER A 131 23.27 0.64 -10.34
N PRO A 132 23.80 1.81 -10.74
CA PRO A 132 23.27 3.10 -10.31
C PRO A 132 21.78 3.29 -10.58
N LYS A 133 21.30 2.95 -11.79
CA LYS A 133 19.87 3.05 -12.13
C LYS A 133 19.01 2.07 -11.34
N HIS A 134 19.55 0.91 -10.97
CA HIS A 134 18.84 -0.04 -10.11
C HIS A 134 18.67 0.49 -8.67
N TYR A 135 19.71 1.12 -8.13
CA TYR A 135 19.64 1.82 -6.84
C TYR A 135 18.65 2.99 -6.90
N GLU A 136 18.77 3.86 -7.91
CA GLU A 136 17.89 5.02 -8.11
C GLU A 136 16.42 4.58 -8.10
N ALA A 137 16.07 3.55 -8.87
CA ALA A 137 14.72 3.02 -8.90
C ALA A 137 14.24 2.46 -7.55
N HIS A 138 15.12 1.93 -6.69
CA HIS A 138 14.74 1.53 -5.33
C HIS A 138 14.59 2.75 -4.41
N TYR A 139 15.51 3.72 -4.50
CA TYR A 139 15.46 4.96 -3.75
C TYR A 139 14.20 5.78 -4.09
N GLU A 140 13.74 5.78 -5.34
CA GLU A 140 12.47 6.41 -5.72
C GLU A 140 11.25 5.82 -4.99
N PHE A 141 11.28 4.53 -4.66
CA PHE A 141 10.19 3.86 -3.95
C PHE A 141 10.34 3.91 -2.43
N TYR A 142 11.58 3.81 -1.94
CA TYR A 142 11.88 3.56 -0.53
C TYR A 142 12.70 4.65 0.19
N GLY A 143 13.30 5.55 -0.57
CA GLY A 143 14.09 6.67 -0.06
C GLY A 143 15.17 6.23 0.91
N GLU A 144 15.23 6.89 2.06
CA GLU A 144 16.24 6.67 3.10
C GLU A 144 16.36 5.22 3.59
N SER A 145 15.34 4.38 3.37
CA SER A 145 15.41 2.97 3.77
C SER A 145 16.45 2.17 2.99
N VAL A 146 16.93 2.65 1.84
CA VAL A 146 17.97 1.99 1.05
C VAL A 146 19.31 2.73 1.04
N ARG A 147 19.45 3.81 1.83
CA ARG A 147 20.61 4.73 1.75
C ARG A 147 21.96 4.08 2.03
N HIS A 148 22.01 3.10 2.93
CA HIS A 148 23.23 2.39 3.31
C HIS A 148 23.47 1.31 2.28
N HIS A 149 24.23 1.66 1.25
CA HIS A 149 24.32 0.82 0.07
C HIS A 149 25.70 0.73 -0.56
N LEU A 150 25.88 -0.34 -1.34
CA LEU A 150 26.96 -0.57 -2.27
C LEU A 150 26.36 -0.80 -3.66
N ILE A 151 26.91 -0.15 -4.68
CA ILE A 151 26.59 -0.46 -6.07
C ILE A 151 27.70 -1.35 -6.61
N MET A 152 27.33 -2.54 -7.06
CA MET A 152 28.28 -3.53 -7.58
C MET A 152 28.05 -3.73 -9.09
N PRO A 153 29.09 -3.57 -9.94
CA PRO A 153 28.96 -3.89 -11.35
C PRO A 153 28.75 -5.40 -11.57
N PRO A 154 28.24 -5.79 -12.75
CA PRO A 154 28.05 -7.20 -13.08
C PRO A 154 29.36 -7.98 -12.96
N THR A 155 29.31 -9.17 -12.36
CA THR A 155 30.50 -10.02 -12.21
C THR A 155 30.81 -10.78 -13.51
N VAL A 156 31.50 -10.09 -14.42
CA VAL A 156 31.98 -10.63 -15.69
C VAL A 156 33.31 -11.37 -15.49
N GLU A 157 33.47 -12.54 -16.12
CA GLU A 157 34.75 -13.27 -16.14
C GLU A 157 35.71 -12.62 -17.15
N VAL A 158 36.22 -11.43 -16.81
CA VAL A 158 37.03 -10.59 -17.73
C VAL A 158 38.21 -11.36 -18.34
N ASP A 159 38.86 -12.23 -17.57
CA ASP A 159 40.02 -12.99 -18.03
C ASP A 159 39.69 -14.07 -19.08
N LYS A 160 38.40 -14.39 -19.28
CA LYS A 160 37.92 -15.31 -20.32
C LYS A 160 37.47 -14.58 -21.59
N LEU A 161 37.42 -13.26 -21.59
CA LEU A 161 37.03 -12.50 -22.77
C LEU A 161 38.12 -12.61 -23.85
N ASN A 162 37.71 -12.95 -25.08
CA ASN A 162 38.62 -13.08 -26.22
C ASN A 162 38.16 -12.19 -27.39
N PRO A 163 38.24 -10.85 -27.27
CA PRO A 163 37.81 -9.94 -28.33
C PRO A 163 38.69 -10.06 -29.57
N SER A 164 38.07 -10.47 -30.68
CA SER A 164 38.73 -10.55 -31.99
C SER A 164 38.90 -9.16 -32.62
N LYS A 165 40.01 -8.96 -33.33
CA LYS A 165 40.24 -7.77 -34.18
C LYS A 165 39.30 -7.77 -35.39
N GLU A 166 39.03 -8.95 -35.95
CA GLU A 166 38.09 -9.13 -37.04
C GLU A 166 36.71 -9.46 -36.46
N LYS A 167 35.72 -8.64 -36.77
CA LYS A 167 34.35 -8.76 -36.27
C LYS A 167 33.41 -9.27 -37.37
N ASP A 168 32.48 -10.15 -37.00
CA ASP A 168 31.39 -10.61 -37.85
C ASP A 168 30.30 -9.52 -37.91
N GLU A 169 30.18 -8.89 -39.08
CA GLU A 169 29.20 -7.85 -39.39
C GLU A 169 27.87 -8.42 -39.91
N LYS A 170 27.81 -9.71 -40.24
CA LYS A 170 26.64 -10.35 -40.87
C LYS A 170 25.75 -11.09 -39.89
N THR A 171 26.21 -11.32 -38.67
CA THR A 171 25.50 -12.11 -37.66
C THR A 171 25.23 -11.30 -36.40
N ILE A 172 23.96 -11.18 -36.02
CA ILE A 172 23.52 -10.50 -34.79
C ILE A 172 22.88 -11.56 -33.87
N PRO A 173 23.57 -12.06 -32.84
CA PRO A 173 23.05 -13.13 -32.00
C PRO A 173 22.10 -12.63 -30.90
N PHE A 174 21.18 -13.51 -30.47
CA PHE A 174 20.34 -13.33 -29.28
C PHE A 174 20.57 -14.48 -28.29
N PHE A 175 20.80 -14.16 -27.02
CA PHE A 175 21.12 -15.16 -26.00
C PHE A 175 19.97 -15.37 -24.99
N GLY A 176 19.45 -16.60 -24.94
CA GLY A 176 18.31 -16.99 -24.10
C GLY A 176 16.98 -17.02 -24.85
N ASP A 177 15.91 -17.39 -24.12
CA ASP A 177 14.58 -17.51 -24.72
C ASP A 177 14.08 -16.16 -25.27
N LEU A 178 13.72 -16.14 -26.56
CA LEU A 178 13.24 -14.97 -27.28
C LEU A 178 11.82 -14.63 -26.81
N ASN A 179 11.68 -13.53 -26.07
CA ASN A 179 10.41 -13.10 -25.49
C ASN A 179 10.29 -11.57 -25.45
N ASN A 180 9.06 -11.07 -25.26
CA ASN A 180 8.77 -9.64 -25.25
C ASN A 180 9.60 -8.86 -24.22
N LEU A 181 9.66 -9.35 -22.97
CA LEU A 181 10.32 -8.64 -21.87
C LEU A 181 11.80 -8.39 -22.16
N LYS A 182 12.48 -9.34 -22.81
CA LYS A 182 13.89 -9.23 -23.21
C LYS A 182 14.13 -8.48 -24.52
N GLY A 183 13.12 -7.83 -25.09
CA GLY A 183 13.26 -7.09 -26.35
C GLY A 183 13.05 -7.92 -27.61
N GLY A 184 12.43 -9.09 -27.49
CA GLY A 184 12.23 -10.00 -28.62
C GLY A 184 11.47 -9.38 -29.81
N TYR A 185 10.52 -8.47 -29.57
CA TYR A 185 9.85 -7.77 -30.67
C TYR A 185 10.79 -6.85 -31.43
N ALA A 186 11.61 -6.06 -30.74
CA ALA A 186 12.59 -5.18 -31.38
C ALA A 186 13.64 -5.98 -32.17
N TYR A 187 14.07 -7.14 -31.65
CA TYR A 187 14.97 -8.03 -32.36
C TYR A 187 14.36 -8.57 -33.67
N ILE A 188 13.07 -8.96 -33.65
CA ILE A 188 12.37 -9.44 -34.84
C ILE A 188 12.06 -8.31 -35.83
N GLU A 189 11.70 -7.12 -35.34
CA GLU A 189 11.49 -5.92 -36.16
C GLU A 189 12.77 -5.59 -36.94
N TYR A 190 13.92 -5.53 -36.24
CA TYR A 190 15.21 -5.32 -36.87
C TYR A 190 15.57 -6.44 -37.87
N ALA A 191 15.28 -7.71 -37.55
CA ALA A 191 15.52 -8.82 -38.46
C ALA A 191 14.69 -8.74 -39.76
N ASN A 192 13.47 -8.20 -39.69
CA ASN A 192 12.65 -7.96 -40.88
C ASN A 192 13.17 -6.81 -41.75
N GLU A 193 13.68 -5.76 -41.12
CA GLU A 193 14.27 -4.60 -41.80
C GLU A 193 15.60 -4.93 -42.48
N HIS A 194 16.29 -5.98 -42.00
CA HIS A 194 17.62 -6.42 -42.45
C HIS A 194 17.66 -7.88 -42.92
N PRO A 195 16.95 -8.23 -44.02
CA PRO A 195 16.88 -9.60 -44.53
C PRO A 195 18.23 -10.17 -45.00
N GLU A 196 19.23 -9.33 -45.22
CA GLU A 196 20.60 -9.68 -45.61
C GLU A 196 21.48 -10.18 -44.44
N LEU A 197 21.07 -9.92 -43.20
CA LEU A 197 21.79 -10.32 -41.98
C LEU A 197 21.20 -11.62 -41.39
N ASN A 198 22.00 -12.31 -40.57
CA ASN A 198 21.62 -13.53 -39.87
C ASN A 198 21.35 -13.26 -38.39
N PHE A 199 20.31 -13.88 -37.85
CA PHE A 199 19.83 -13.63 -36.49
C PHE A 199 19.70 -14.92 -35.66
N PRO A 200 20.81 -15.56 -35.27
CA PRO A 200 20.76 -16.78 -34.46
C PRO A 200 20.30 -16.49 -33.03
N VAL A 201 19.31 -17.25 -32.58
CA VAL A 201 18.77 -17.25 -31.22
C VAL A 201 19.26 -18.51 -30.51
N TYR A 202 19.92 -18.35 -29.37
CA TYR A 202 20.37 -19.46 -28.51
C TYR A 202 19.39 -19.65 -27.35
N GLY A 203 18.22 -20.20 -27.66
CA GLY A 203 17.08 -20.35 -26.76
C GLY A 203 15.79 -20.66 -27.51
N ARG A 204 14.67 -20.75 -26.78
CA ARG A 204 13.35 -21.08 -27.35
C ARG A 204 12.63 -19.84 -27.86
N ASN A 205 11.76 -20.03 -28.86
CA ASN A 205 10.79 -19.02 -29.26
C ASN A 205 9.62 -18.95 -28.26
N LEU A 206 9.41 -17.80 -27.63
CA LEU A 206 8.24 -17.54 -26.77
C LEU A 206 7.36 -16.40 -27.32
N LEU A 207 7.65 -15.89 -28.52
CA LEU A 207 6.83 -14.86 -29.18
C LEU A 207 5.67 -15.51 -29.93
N ARG A 208 4.53 -14.80 -29.95
CA ARG A 208 3.32 -15.20 -30.67
C ARG A 208 3.17 -14.38 -31.96
N GLN A 209 4.21 -14.39 -32.79
CA GLN A 209 4.25 -13.72 -34.09
C GLN A 209 5.00 -14.57 -35.11
N GLU A 210 4.86 -14.23 -36.39
CA GLU A 210 5.65 -14.83 -37.45
C GLU A 210 7.14 -14.49 -37.26
N ILE A 211 7.99 -15.49 -37.46
CA ILE A 211 9.44 -15.35 -37.34
C ILE A 211 10.03 -15.26 -38.76
N PRO A 212 10.82 -14.23 -39.08
CA PRO A 212 11.41 -14.10 -40.40
C PRO A 212 12.45 -15.18 -40.66
N LYS A 213 12.64 -15.51 -41.95
CA LYS A 213 13.44 -16.67 -42.38
C LYS A 213 14.92 -16.58 -42.03
N ASN A 214 15.43 -15.37 -41.80
CA ASN A 214 16.82 -15.10 -41.40
C ASN A 214 17.05 -15.24 -39.87
N VAL A 215 16.02 -15.57 -39.09
CA VAL A 215 16.13 -15.90 -37.67
C VAL A 215 16.16 -17.42 -37.51
N THR A 216 17.18 -17.92 -36.82
CA THR A 216 17.35 -19.36 -36.56
C THR A 216 17.37 -19.65 -35.07
N PHE A 217 16.89 -20.82 -34.64
CA PHE A 217 16.89 -21.22 -33.23
C PHE A 217 17.88 -22.35 -32.99
N ASN A 218 18.69 -22.20 -31.95
CA ASN A 218 19.72 -23.12 -31.52
C ASN A 218 19.49 -23.48 -30.05
N GLU A 219 20.05 -24.61 -29.62
CA GLU A 219 20.03 -25.01 -28.22
C GLU A 219 20.73 -23.95 -27.33
N PRO A 220 20.30 -23.79 -26.06
CA PRO A 220 20.97 -22.90 -25.13
C PRO A 220 22.44 -23.31 -24.92
N ILE A 221 23.35 -22.34 -25.04
CA ILE A 221 24.80 -22.53 -24.87
C ILE A 221 25.30 -22.11 -23.48
N THR A 222 26.52 -22.50 -23.14
CA THR A 222 27.23 -22.12 -21.92
C THR A 222 27.67 -20.65 -21.95
N ASN A 223 27.97 -20.06 -20.78
CA ASN A 223 28.46 -18.68 -20.73
C ASN A 223 29.82 -18.51 -21.42
N GLU A 224 30.67 -19.53 -21.41
CA GLU A 224 31.97 -19.50 -22.10
C GLU A 224 31.78 -19.37 -23.62
N GLU A 225 30.87 -20.17 -24.19
CA GLU A 225 30.51 -20.06 -25.61
C GLU A 225 29.86 -18.71 -25.95
N VAL A 226 29.09 -18.11 -25.02
CA VAL A 226 28.56 -16.74 -25.21
C VAL A 226 29.71 -15.74 -25.35
N LEU A 227 30.72 -15.80 -24.47
CA LEU A 227 31.87 -14.89 -24.52
C LEU A 227 32.68 -15.06 -25.82
N ASP A 228 32.84 -16.30 -26.30
CA ASP A 228 33.52 -16.58 -27.57
C ASP A 228 32.78 -16.00 -28.78
N ILE A 229 31.45 -16.09 -28.79
CA ILE A 229 30.61 -15.50 -29.85
C ILE A 229 30.70 -13.98 -29.78
N LEU A 230 30.50 -13.37 -28.60
CA LEU A 230 30.61 -11.92 -28.41
C LEU A 230 31.98 -11.38 -28.81
N GLY A 231 33.05 -12.14 -28.55
CA GLY A 231 34.41 -11.82 -28.97
C GLY A 231 34.50 -11.56 -30.48
N LYS A 232 33.69 -12.23 -31.30
CA LYS A 232 33.63 -12.08 -32.75
C LYS A 232 32.48 -11.19 -33.23
N THR A 233 31.42 -11.01 -32.47
CA THR A 233 30.25 -10.21 -32.88
C THR A 233 30.59 -8.72 -33.04
N LYS A 234 30.19 -8.11 -34.16
CA LYS A 234 30.25 -6.66 -34.38
C LYS A 234 29.10 -5.95 -33.66
N THR A 235 27.86 -6.36 -33.93
CA THR A 235 26.65 -5.66 -33.47
C THR A 235 25.77 -6.59 -32.65
N ILE A 236 25.24 -6.10 -31.53
CA ILE A 236 24.26 -6.82 -30.71
C ILE A 236 23.07 -5.93 -30.35
N ILE A 237 21.88 -6.52 -30.31
CA ILE A 237 20.66 -5.83 -29.90
C ILE A 237 20.35 -6.17 -28.45
N CYS A 238 20.22 -5.15 -27.61
CA CYS A 238 19.89 -5.27 -26.20
C CYS A 238 18.80 -4.23 -25.85
N GLN A 239 17.54 -4.52 -26.19
CA GLN A 239 16.43 -3.58 -25.99
C GLN A 239 15.32 -4.14 -25.09
N PRO A 240 15.59 -4.36 -23.80
CA PRO A 240 14.59 -4.89 -22.89
C PRO A 240 13.39 -3.93 -22.75
N VAL A 241 12.21 -4.49 -22.51
CA VAL A 241 10.98 -3.71 -22.28
C VAL A 241 10.91 -3.22 -20.83
N TRP A 242 11.45 -4.00 -19.90
CA TRP A 242 11.52 -3.67 -18.48
C TRP A 242 12.91 -3.17 -18.10
N PRO A 243 13.04 -2.38 -17.02
CA PRO A 243 14.33 -2.04 -16.44
C PRO A 243 15.08 -3.29 -15.98
N GLU A 244 16.25 -3.59 -16.55
CA GLU A 244 17.11 -4.66 -16.10
C GLU A 244 18.07 -4.16 -14.99
N PRO A 245 18.08 -4.80 -13.81
CA PRO A 245 18.93 -4.38 -12.69
C PRO A 245 20.41 -4.26 -13.02
N SER A 246 20.96 -5.22 -13.77
CA SER A 246 22.38 -5.28 -14.12
C SER A 246 22.62 -5.14 -15.62
N GLY A 247 21.99 -5.99 -16.45
CA GLY A 247 22.30 -6.08 -17.87
C GLY A 247 23.67 -6.71 -18.17
N ARG A 248 24.02 -7.79 -17.46
CA ARG A 248 25.32 -8.49 -17.60
C ARG A 248 25.72 -8.77 -19.05
N LEU A 249 24.78 -9.19 -19.91
CA LEU A 249 25.08 -9.44 -21.32
C LEU A 249 25.58 -8.18 -22.05
N ALA A 250 25.02 -7.01 -21.72
CA ALA A 250 25.47 -5.74 -22.27
C ALA A 250 26.87 -5.38 -21.76
N ALA A 251 27.21 -5.69 -20.50
CA ALA A 251 28.58 -5.56 -19.99
C ALA A 251 29.56 -6.49 -20.73
N GLU A 252 29.19 -7.77 -20.92
CA GLU A 252 30.00 -8.74 -21.66
C GLU A 252 30.21 -8.31 -23.13
N ALA A 253 29.17 -7.79 -23.79
CA ALA A 253 29.25 -7.25 -25.14
C ALA A 253 30.13 -5.98 -25.22
N PHE A 254 29.97 -5.06 -24.27
CA PHE A 254 30.78 -3.84 -24.18
C PHE A 254 32.27 -4.19 -24.03
N LEU A 255 32.60 -5.08 -23.09
CA LEU A 255 33.97 -5.54 -22.90
C LEU A 255 34.49 -6.40 -24.06
N SER A 256 33.61 -6.98 -24.88
CA SER A 256 33.99 -7.67 -26.11
C SER A 256 34.19 -6.71 -27.30
N GLY A 257 33.88 -5.42 -27.16
CA GLY A 257 34.00 -4.42 -28.23
C GLY A 257 32.88 -4.51 -29.26
N CYS A 258 31.68 -4.91 -28.87
CA CYS A 258 30.49 -4.88 -29.71
C CYS A 258 29.88 -3.47 -29.77
N GLU A 259 29.28 -3.13 -30.90
CA GLU A 259 28.34 -2.01 -31.04
C GLU A 259 26.97 -2.46 -30.52
N ILE A 260 26.48 -1.81 -29.46
CA ILE A 260 25.24 -2.22 -28.79
C ILE A 260 24.09 -1.33 -29.23
N ILE A 261 23.12 -1.91 -29.94
CA ILE A 261 21.82 -1.29 -30.21
C ILE A 261 20.96 -1.50 -28.97
N GLY A 262 21.01 -0.53 -28.05
CA GLY A 262 20.38 -0.62 -26.74
C GLY A 262 19.33 0.44 -26.45
N ASN A 263 18.77 0.40 -25.24
CA ASN A 263 17.94 1.46 -24.68
C ASN A 263 18.38 1.79 -23.25
N ASP A 264 17.78 2.82 -22.64
CA ASP A 264 18.17 3.31 -21.32
C ASP A 264 17.80 2.36 -20.17
N ARG A 265 17.15 1.22 -20.43
CA ARG A 265 16.64 0.30 -19.40
C ARG A 265 17.68 -0.72 -18.93
N ILE A 266 18.92 -0.62 -19.38
CA ILE A 266 20.01 -1.54 -19.02
C ILE A 266 20.85 -0.94 -17.90
N GLY A 267 20.90 -1.62 -16.75
CA GLY A 267 21.66 -1.16 -15.59
C GLY A 267 23.14 -0.84 -15.89
N THR A 268 23.81 -1.65 -16.69
CA THR A 268 25.23 -1.47 -17.06
C THR A 268 25.48 -0.10 -17.70
N PHE A 269 24.52 0.43 -18.46
CA PHE A 269 24.67 1.72 -19.13
C PHE A 269 24.61 2.91 -18.18
N SER A 270 24.28 2.69 -16.90
CA SER A 270 24.24 3.73 -15.89
C SER A 270 25.52 3.88 -15.07
N PHE A 271 26.52 3.01 -15.29
CA PHE A 271 27.84 3.20 -14.70
C PHE A 271 28.62 4.28 -15.44
N ASP A 272 29.46 5.01 -14.71
CA ASP A 272 30.28 6.09 -15.25
C ASP A 272 31.42 5.61 -16.17
N PHE A 273 31.67 4.29 -16.26
CA PHE A 273 32.58 3.71 -17.23
C PHE A 273 31.95 3.53 -18.62
N TYR A 274 30.63 3.52 -18.74
CA TYR A 274 29.95 3.30 -20.02
C TYR A 274 29.60 4.65 -20.67
N PRO A 275 29.75 4.81 -22.01
CA PRO A 275 30.18 3.82 -22.99
C PRO A 275 31.68 3.82 -23.31
N ASP A 276 32.49 4.65 -22.67
CA ASP A 276 33.80 5.02 -23.24
C ASP A 276 35.02 4.48 -22.47
N ASP A 277 34.88 4.07 -21.21
CA ASP A 277 36.00 3.70 -20.33
C ASP A 277 36.05 2.19 -20.05
N LYS A 278 36.54 1.44 -21.03
CA LYS A 278 36.67 -0.02 -20.94
C LYS A 278 37.68 -0.47 -19.87
N GLU A 279 38.75 0.29 -19.65
CA GLU A 279 39.79 -0.07 -18.68
C GLU A 279 39.24 0.00 -17.26
N LYS A 280 38.50 1.06 -16.94
CA LYS A 280 37.80 1.18 -15.67
C LYS A 280 36.76 0.08 -15.49
N ALA A 281 35.95 -0.21 -16.51
CA ALA A 281 34.96 -1.29 -16.44
C ALA A 281 35.62 -2.65 -16.11
N ILE A 282 36.78 -2.94 -16.70
CA ILE A 282 37.56 -4.15 -16.38
C ILE A 282 38.02 -4.16 -14.92
N SER A 283 38.57 -3.05 -14.43
CA SER A 283 39.02 -2.93 -13.04
C SER A 283 37.85 -3.14 -12.08
N ASP A 284 36.77 -2.36 -12.24
CA ASP A 284 35.61 -2.36 -11.37
C ASP A 284 34.94 -3.75 -11.31
N MET A 285 34.83 -4.46 -12.43
CA MET A 285 34.24 -5.80 -12.48
C MET A 285 35.14 -6.87 -11.86
N LYS A 286 36.47 -6.73 -11.92
CA LYS A 286 37.42 -7.61 -11.22
C LYS A 286 37.38 -7.39 -9.72
N ASP A 287 37.26 -6.13 -9.30
CA ASP A 287 37.26 -5.75 -7.89
C ASP A 287 35.92 -5.97 -7.19
N ALA A 288 34.81 -6.06 -7.94
CA ALA A 288 33.44 -6.26 -7.43
C ALA A 288 33.32 -7.34 -6.34
N LEU A 289 33.86 -8.54 -6.60
CA LEU A 289 33.82 -9.66 -5.65
C LEU A 289 34.67 -9.40 -4.41
N ILE A 290 35.80 -8.71 -4.56
CA ILE A 290 36.70 -8.37 -3.47
C ILE A 290 36.05 -7.30 -2.58
N HIS A 291 35.50 -6.25 -3.20
CA HIS A 291 34.77 -5.18 -2.52
C HIS A 291 33.61 -5.73 -1.68
N PHE A 292 32.81 -6.65 -2.23
CA PHE A 292 31.75 -7.31 -1.45
C PHE A 292 32.28 -7.93 -0.14
N TRP A 293 33.38 -8.69 -0.21
CA TRP A 293 33.91 -9.37 0.98
C TRP A 293 34.61 -8.41 1.95
N ASN A 294 35.19 -7.32 1.44
CA ASN A 294 35.71 -6.25 2.30
C ASN A 294 34.58 -5.57 3.08
N GLU A 295 33.42 -5.33 2.46
CA GLU A 295 32.25 -4.80 3.15
C GLU A 295 31.68 -5.78 4.18
N ILE A 296 31.72 -7.09 3.92
CA ILE A 296 31.36 -8.11 4.91
C ILE A 296 32.23 -7.99 6.17
N ASP A 297 33.53 -7.77 6.01
CA ASP A 297 34.45 -7.53 7.12
C ASP A 297 34.09 -6.25 7.89
N THR A 298 33.84 -5.16 7.18
CA THR A 298 33.38 -3.90 7.78
C THR A 298 32.08 -4.07 8.58
N VAL A 299 31.10 -4.82 8.05
CA VAL A 299 29.84 -5.11 8.74
C VAL A 299 30.08 -5.86 10.05
N PHE A 300 31.04 -6.77 10.07
CA PHE A 300 31.43 -7.51 11.27
C PHE A 300 32.19 -6.68 12.31
N GLU A 301 32.91 -5.64 11.89
CA GLU A 301 33.65 -4.72 12.74
C GLU A 301 32.75 -3.60 13.30
N SER A 302 31.71 -3.21 12.56
CA SER A 302 30.75 -2.16 12.95
C SER A 302 29.85 -2.58 14.12
N GLN A 303 30.24 -2.23 15.35
CA GLN A 303 29.41 -2.43 16.55
C GLN A 303 28.49 -1.25 16.89
N ILE A 304 28.52 -0.15 16.14
CA ILE A 304 27.88 1.11 16.54
C ILE A 304 26.67 1.38 15.64
N ALA A 305 25.50 1.58 16.25
CA ALA A 305 24.37 2.21 15.59
C ALA A 305 24.79 3.63 15.19
N GLN A 306 24.93 3.90 13.89
CA GLN A 306 25.18 5.25 13.42
C GLN A 306 24.05 6.15 13.91
N LYS A 307 24.39 7.23 14.61
CA LYS A 307 23.41 8.24 15.02
C LYS A 307 22.82 8.84 13.75
N VAL A 308 21.54 8.61 13.52
CA VAL A 308 20.83 9.21 12.39
C VAL A 308 20.57 10.67 12.72
N GLU A 309 20.93 11.57 11.81
CA GLU A 309 20.64 13.00 11.97
C GLU A 309 19.16 13.25 11.77
N THR A 310 18.58 14.08 12.64
CA THR A 310 17.19 14.55 12.50
C THR A 310 17.06 15.40 11.23
N LEU A 311 15.83 15.53 10.72
CA LEU A 311 15.48 16.44 9.62
C LEU A 311 15.56 17.95 9.97
N GLY A 312 16.09 18.31 11.13
CA GLY A 312 16.19 19.71 11.55
C GLY A 312 14.82 20.34 11.81
N ARG A 313 14.66 21.61 11.45
CA ARG A 313 13.41 22.36 11.48
C ARG A 313 12.66 22.14 10.18
N VAL A 314 11.45 21.59 10.26
CA VAL A 314 10.66 21.25 9.07
C VAL A 314 9.37 22.05 9.02
N LEU A 315 9.04 22.56 7.83
CA LEU A 315 7.73 23.12 7.52
C LEU A 315 6.96 22.16 6.62
N VAL A 316 5.73 21.83 6.99
CA VAL A 316 4.84 20.97 6.20
C VAL A 316 3.60 21.74 5.79
N TYR A 317 3.27 21.67 4.50
CA TYR A 317 2.04 22.17 3.94
C TYR A 317 1.06 21.05 3.61
N LYS A 318 -0.22 21.40 3.71
CA LYS A 318 -1.32 20.67 3.09
C LYS A 318 -2.30 21.68 2.47
N SER A 319 -1.82 22.44 1.50
CA SER A 319 -2.49 23.67 1.02
C SER A 319 -3.62 23.43 0.01
N TYR A 320 -3.65 22.27 -0.62
CA TYR A 320 -4.65 21.93 -1.64
C TYR A 320 -5.42 20.69 -1.20
N GLY A 321 -6.75 20.70 -1.23
CA GLY A 321 -7.61 19.57 -0.81
C GLY A 321 -8.86 19.98 -0.04
N GLY A 322 -9.76 19.03 0.14
CA GLY A 322 -10.88 19.19 1.06
C GLY A 322 -10.44 18.99 2.51
N LEU A 323 -11.31 19.32 3.46
CA LEU A 323 -11.06 19.13 4.89
C LEU A 323 -10.60 17.69 5.21
N GLY A 324 -11.21 16.68 4.56
CA GLY A 324 -10.81 15.27 4.72
C GLY A 324 -9.36 14.99 4.37
N ASP A 325 -8.81 15.63 3.32
CA ASP A 325 -7.42 15.42 2.92
C ASP A 325 -6.42 15.92 3.98
N ILE A 326 -6.78 16.97 4.71
CA ILE A 326 -6.00 17.48 5.84
C ILE A 326 -5.94 16.42 6.93
N PHE A 327 -7.09 15.86 7.33
CA PHE A 327 -7.15 14.81 8.33
C PHE A 327 -6.38 13.54 7.89
N PHE A 328 -6.45 13.17 6.61
CA PHE A 328 -5.70 12.01 6.12
C PHE A 328 -4.18 12.17 6.20
N ALA A 329 -3.68 13.41 6.21
CA ALA A 329 -2.26 13.70 6.27
C ALA A 329 -1.69 13.72 7.70
N ILE A 330 -2.54 13.91 8.72
CA ILE A 330 -2.11 14.02 10.13
C ILE A 330 -1.22 12.88 10.59
N PRO A 331 -1.51 11.60 10.30
CA PRO A 331 -0.64 10.49 10.74
C PRO A 331 0.78 10.58 10.17
N ALA A 332 0.90 11.01 8.92
CA ALA A 332 2.19 11.23 8.27
C ALA A 332 2.93 12.42 8.90
N ILE A 333 2.22 13.51 9.21
CA ILE A 333 2.77 14.70 9.90
C ILE A 333 3.28 14.32 11.30
N ASN A 334 2.51 13.54 12.06
CA ASN A 334 2.90 13.07 13.39
C ASN A 334 4.15 12.18 13.33
N LYS A 335 4.29 11.34 12.30
CA LYS A 335 5.50 10.53 12.10
C LYS A 335 6.71 11.38 11.71
N LEU A 336 6.52 12.38 10.85
CA LEU A 336 7.56 13.37 10.54
C LEU A 336 8.05 14.06 11.81
N ALA A 337 7.15 14.56 12.65
CA ALA A 337 7.50 15.29 13.87
C ALA A 337 8.41 14.50 14.84
N LYS A 338 8.34 13.16 14.81
CA LYS A 338 9.20 12.29 15.65
C LYS A 338 10.68 12.29 15.22
N VAL A 339 10.98 12.71 14.00
CA VAL A 339 12.35 12.72 13.43
C VAL A 339 12.86 14.12 13.12
N THR A 340 12.17 15.16 13.62
CA THR A 340 12.57 16.56 13.46
C THR A 340 12.98 17.16 14.81
N ILE A 341 13.69 18.29 14.78
CA ILE A 341 13.92 19.14 15.95
C ILE A 341 12.63 19.90 16.29
N SER A 342 11.96 20.41 15.25
CA SER A 342 10.63 21.02 15.34
C SER A 342 9.90 20.84 14.01
N LEU A 343 8.57 20.77 14.06
CA LEU A 343 7.73 20.72 12.88
C LEU A 343 6.64 21.78 12.97
N ASP A 344 6.60 22.66 11.98
CA ASP A 344 5.51 23.61 11.79
C ASP A 344 4.56 23.05 10.71
N PHE A 345 3.26 22.99 11.00
CA PHE A 345 2.23 22.55 10.08
C PHE A 345 1.39 23.75 9.63
N ALA A 346 1.57 24.14 8.38
CA ALA A 346 0.89 25.27 7.77
C ALA A 346 -0.49 24.85 7.22
N VAL A 347 -1.52 25.55 7.69
CA VAL A 347 -2.92 25.36 7.27
C VAL A 347 -3.58 26.71 7.01
N ASP A 348 -4.75 26.68 6.36
CA ASP A 348 -5.62 27.85 6.22
C ASP A 348 -5.83 28.55 7.59
N PRO A 349 -5.70 29.89 7.68
CA PRO A 349 -5.84 30.65 8.92
C PRO A 349 -7.05 30.24 9.76
N ARG A 350 -8.19 29.91 9.13
CA ARG A 350 -9.43 29.52 9.83
C ARG A 350 -9.37 28.17 10.56
N LEU A 351 -8.35 27.37 10.29
CA LEU A 351 -8.15 26.04 10.85
C LEU A 351 -7.05 26.00 11.92
N VAL A 352 -6.28 27.09 12.08
CA VAL A 352 -5.15 27.15 13.02
C VAL A 352 -5.64 26.90 14.45
N ASP A 353 -6.65 27.64 14.90
CA ASP A 353 -7.19 27.52 16.26
C ASP A 353 -7.78 26.13 16.52
N PHE A 354 -8.37 25.50 15.50
CA PHE A 354 -8.94 24.17 15.60
C PHE A 354 -7.86 23.08 15.78
N PHE A 355 -6.80 23.07 14.97
CA PHE A 355 -5.78 22.01 15.04
C PHE A 355 -4.76 22.21 16.16
N THR A 356 -4.49 23.45 16.57
CA THR A 356 -3.50 23.79 17.60
C THR A 356 -3.64 22.97 18.90
N PRO A 357 -4.82 22.84 19.54
CA PRO A 357 -4.95 22.08 20.79
C PRO A 357 -4.77 20.56 20.60
N HIS A 358 -4.86 20.06 19.36
CA HIS A 358 -4.86 18.63 19.08
C HIS A 358 -3.49 18.08 18.69
N LEU A 359 -2.64 18.88 18.07
CA LEU A 359 -1.33 18.42 17.57
C LEU A 359 -0.18 18.81 18.50
N LYS A 360 -0.08 18.16 19.67
CA LYS A 360 0.82 18.55 20.78
C LYS A 360 2.32 18.66 20.43
N HIS A 361 2.79 17.92 19.43
CA HIS A 361 4.21 17.90 19.01
C HIS A 361 4.45 18.62 17.68
N VAL A 362 3.46 19.34 17.19
CA VAL A 362 3.47 20.03 15.90
C VAL A 362 2.94 21.42 16.10
N LYS A 363 3.72 22.43 15.71
CA LYS A 363 3.27 23.82 15.80
C LYS A 363 2.39 24.14 14.60
N VAL A 364 1.10 24.28 14.82
CA VAL A 364 0.17 24.69 13.75
C VAL A 364 0.35 26.19 13.49
N VAL A 365 0.52 26.56 12.23
CA VAL A 365 0.77 27.95 11.80
C VAL A 365 -0.13 28.35 10.64
N ASP A 366 -0.35 29.66 10.52
CA ASP A 366 -1.03 30.26 9.38
C ASP A 366 -0.16 30.08 8.12
N GLU A 367 -0.74 29.44 7.10
CA GLU A 367 -0.09 29.21 5.82
C GLU A 367 0.43 30.51 5.17
N THR A 368 -0.36 31.59 5.20
CA THR A 368 0.00 32.86 4.57
C THR A 368 1.25 33.46 5.19
N ILE A 369 1.42 33.28 6.50
CA ILE A 369 2.61 33.71 7.24
C ILE A 369 3.77 32.76 7.00
N ALA A 370 3.52 31.44 7.02
CA ALA A 370 4.56 30.44 6.82
C ALA A 370 5.26 30.59 5.47
N ARG A 371 4.51 30.90 4.40
CA ARG A 371 5.06 31.14 3.05
C ARG A 371 6.05 32.29 2.97
N LEU A 372 5.98 33.26 3.87
CA LEU A 372 6.92 34.40 3.92
C LEU A 372 8.22 34.05 4.65
N ASN A 373 8.26 32.91 5.33
CA ASN A 373 9.35 32.52 6.23
C ASN A 373 9.88 31.10 5.93
N GLU A 374 9.71 30.59 4.70
CA GLU A 374 10.20 29.26 4.30
C GLU A 374 11.72 29.11 4.48
N GLN A 375 12.48 30.20 4.37
CA GLN A 375 13.93 30.24 4.55
C GLN A 375 14.40 29.91 5.97
N ASP A 376 13.51 29.92 6.97
CA ASP A 376 13.83 29.63 8.37
C ASP A 376 13.82 28.12 8.68
N TYR A 377 13.56 27.27 7.68
CA TYR A 377 13.43 25.83 7.80
C TYR A 377 14.51 25.10 7.00
N ASP A 378 15.01 24.00 7.54
CA ASP A 378 15.98 23.12 6.87
C ASP A 378 15.31 22.36 5.71
N HIS A 379 14.04 21.99 5.90
CA HIS A 379 13.23 21.36 4.87
C HIS A 379 11.80 21.90 4.82
N VAL A 380 11.28 22.02 3.60
CA VAL A 380 9.88 22.38 3.33
C VAL A 380 9.27 21.26 2.50
N TYR A 381 8.11 20.75 2.92
CA TYR A 381 7.40 19.68 2.23
C TYR A 381 5.94 20.07 1.99
N GLU A 382 5.44 19.83 0.78
CA GLU A 382 4.00 19.92 0.48
C GLU A 382 3.45 18.51 0.29
N LEU A 383 2.51 18.14 1.17
CA LEU A 383 1.89 16.83 1.11
C LEU A 383 0.90 16.70 -0.03
N GLY A 384 0.42 17.77 -0.65
CA GLY A 384 -0.40 17.77 -1.86
C GLY A 384 -1.73 17.03 -1.70
N ASN A 385 -2.39 16.70 -2.81
CA ASN A 385 -3.59 15.84 -2.81
C ASN A 385 -3.27 14.44 -3.32
N TYR A 386 -3.90 13.43 -2.72
CA TYR A 386 -3.91 12.08 -3.26
C TYR A 386 -5.25 11.76 -3.97
N PRO A 387 -5.22 11.30 -5.25
CA PRO A 387 -4.08 11.30 -6.15
C PRO A 387 -3.78 12.74 -6.61
N ALA A 388 -2.51 13.02 -6.90
CA ALA A 388 -2.12 14.31 -7.46
C ALA A 388 -2.93 14.61 -8.73
N PHE A 389 -3.62 15.75 -8.75
CA PHE A 389 -4.35 16.22 -9.92
C PHE A 389 -3.36 16.78 -10.95
N ARG A 390 -3.54 16.43 -12.23
CA ARG A 390 -2.67 16.95 -13.30
C ARG A 390 -2.85 18.47 -13.43
N GLY A 391 -1.74 19.20 -13.58
CA GLY A 391 -1.74 20.65 -13.78
C GLY A 391 -1.60 21.48 -12.50
N TYR A 392 -1.40 20.84 -11.35
CA TYR A 392 -1.13 21.49 -10.06
C TYR A 392 0.25 21.05 -9.54
N ASP A 393 1.31 21.60 -10.16
CA ASP A 393 2.68 21.42 -9.68
C ASP A 393 2.91 22.41 -8.52
N LEU A 394 2.52 22.00 -7.32
CA LEU A 394 2.76 22.80 -6.12
C LEU A 394 4.26 22.80 -5.79
N PRO A 395 4.83 23.94 -5.36
CA PRO A 395 6.19 23.97 -4.82
C PRO A 395 6.35 22.95 -3.69
N HIS A 396 7.51 22.29 -3.63
CA HIS A 396 7.85 21.31 -2.60
C HIS A 396 6.97 20.05 -2.55
N ALA A 397 6.10 19.83 -3.56
CA ALA A 397 5.17 18.71 -3.57
C ALA A 397 5.87 17.35 -3.60
N LEU A 398 5.54 16.50 -2.63
CA LEU A 398 6.06 15.13 -2.58
C LEU A 398 5.37 14.23 -3.62
N LYS A 399 6.17 13.40 -4.29
CA LYS A 399 5.67 12.35 -5.20
C LYS A 399 5.40 11.07 -4.39
N TYR A 400 4.13 10.65 -4.32
CA TYR A 400 3.79 9.44 -3.58
C TYR A 400 4.26 8.16 -4.30
N PRO A 401 5.08 7.31 -3.67
CA PRO A 401 5.69 6.14 -4.31
C PRO A 401 4.67 5.07 -4.67
N THR A 402 3.59 4.95 -3.90
CA THR A 402 2.53 3.96 -4.05
C THR A 402 1.37 4.42 -4.95
N HIS A 403 1.43 5.65 -5.47
CA HIS A 403 0.39 6.25 -6.31
C HIS A 403 0.00 5.34 -7.49
N LYS A 404 -1.30 4.98 -7.58
CA LYS A 404 -1.85 4.06 -8.62
C LYS A 404 -1.18 2.69 -8.70
N LYS A 405 -0.18 2.38 -7.88
CA LYS A 405 0.56 1.11 -7.87
C LYS A 405 -0.01 0.16 -6.82
N VAL A 406 -0.50 0.68 -5.71
CA VAL A 406 -1.03 -0.06 -4.57
C VAL A 406 -2.46 0.39 -4.27
N LYS A 407 -3.35 -0.56 -3.97
CA LYS A 407 -4.72 -0.26 -3.52
C LYS A 407 -4.72 -0.13 -2.00
N GLN A 408 -4.84 1.10 -1.51
CA GLN A 408 -4.88 1.42 -0.09
C GLN A 408 -5.58 2.75 0.16
N HIS A 409 -5.78 3.08 1.44
CA HIS A 409 -6.35 4.34 1.88
C HIS A 409 -5.37 5.51 1.66
N ALA A 410 -5.89 6.73 1.47
CA ALA A 410 -5.09 7.95 1.27
C ALA A 410 -4.09 8.18 2.42
N ILE A 411 -4.50 7.91 3.66
CA ILE A 411 -3.61 7.99 4.83
C ILE A 411 -2.33 7.19 4.63
N GLN A 412 -2.44 5.94 4.18
CA GLN A 412 -1.27 5.09 3.95
C GLN A 412 -0.39 5.65 2.83
N HIS A 413 -0.97 6.27 1.79
CA HIS A 413 -0.17 6.94 0.76
C HIS A 413 0.65 8.10 1.32
N TYR A 414 0.11 8.89 2.25
CA TYR A 414 0.88 9.94 2.93
C TYR A 414 1.98 9.34 3.80
N ILE A 415 1.67 8.31 4.61
CA ILE A 415 2.65 7.63 5.47
C ILE A 415 3.80 7.03 4.67
N ASP A 416 3.51 6.27 3.61
CA ASP A 416 4.52 5.67 2.75
C ASP A 416 5.46 6.73 2.16
N THR A 417 4.93 7.91 1.86
CA THR A 417 5.68 9.00 1.24
C THR A 417 6.63 9.67 2.20
N VAL A 418 6.16 10.00 3.40
CA VAL A 418 7.02 10.60 4.42
C VAL A 418 8.04 9.60 4.96
N SER A 419 7.73 8.30 4.94
CA SER A 419 8.66 7.24 5.30
C SER A 419 9.90 7.16 4.39
N LYS A 420 9.86 7.78 3.21
CA LYS A 420 11.04 7.90 2.34
C LYS A 420 12.03 8.95 2.82
N LEU A 421 11.58 9.93 3.60
CA LEU A 421 12.36 11.11 3.95
C LEU A 421 13.35 10.85 5.09
N HIS A 422 13.08 9.83 5.92
CA HIS A 422 13.93 9.49 7.04
C HIS A 422 13.79 8.01 7.41
N ILE A 423 14.92 7.35 7.70
CA ILE A 423 14.96 5.89 7.95
C ILE A 423 14.11 5.47 9.16
N ASP A 424 14.09 6.29 10.21
CA ASP A 424 13.36 6.01 11.47
C ASP A 424 11.85 6.23 11.38
N ILE A 425 11.35 6.80 10.28
CA ILE A 425 9.91 6.83 10.03
C ILE A 425 9.49 5.46 9.54
N ASP A 426 8.76 4.69 10.35
CA ASP A 426 8.13 3.47 9.88
C ASP A 426 6.94 3.78 8.94
N ASN A 427 6.53 2.80 8.14
CA ASN A 427 5.35 2.90 7.28
C ASN A 427 4.14 2.11 7.81
N HIS A 428 4.17 1.72 9.10
CA HIS A 428 3.01 1.14 9.75
C HIS A 428 1.95 2.22 9.95
N TYR A 429 0.70 1.84 9.75
CA TYR A 429 -0.42 2.70 10.03
C TYR A 429 -0.89 2.49 11.46
N ASP A 430 -0.48 3.41 12.34
CA ASP A 430 -0.95 3.44 13.71
C ASP A 430 -2.44 3.85 13.72
N SER A 431 -3.28 3.01 14.31
CA SER A 431 -4.72 3.25 14.41
C SER A 431 -5.04 4.44 15.32
N TYR A 432 -6.31 4.84 15.27
CA TYR A 432 -6.95 5.89 16.05
C TYR A 432 -6.90 5.70 17.57
N PRO A 433 -7.17 6.76 18.37
CA PRO A 433 -7.46 8.15 18.01
C PRO A 433 -6.22 8.99 17.66
N TYR A 434 -6.43 10.07 16.90
CA TYR A 434 -5.44 11.13 16.73
C TYR A 434 -5.70 12.32 17.66
N PHE A 435 -6.96 12.56 18.02
CA PHE A 435 -7.38 13.61 18.93
C PHE A 435 -7.93 13.00 20.22
N GLU A 436 -7.73 13.71 21.34
CA GLU A 436 -8.23 13.25 22.63
C GLU A 436 -9.76 13.30 22.66
N HIS A 437 -10.37 12.17 23.05
CA HIS A 437 -11.80 12.05 23.26
C HIS A 437 -12.16 12.58 24.65
N ASN A 438 -13.26 13.31 24.75
CA ASN A 438 -13.81 13.83 26.00
C ASN A 438 -15.01 13.00 26.43
N ILE A 439 -15.07 12.60 27.70
CA ILE A 439 -16.27 11.95 28.23
C ILE A 439 -17.32 13.03 28.46
N ALA A 440 -18.42 12.97 27.71
CA ALA A 440 -19.55 13.85 27.93
C ALA A 440 -20.34 13.45 29.18
N ASN A 441 -20.79 14.43 29.97
CA ASN A 441 -21.63 14.19 31.14
C ASN A 441 -23.04 13.73 30.75
N ASP A 442 -23.57 14.26 29.65
CA ASP A 442 -24.84 13.84 29.05
C ASP A 442 -24.55 13.05 27.77
N PRO A 443 -25.07 11.82 27.60
CA PRO A 443 -24.78 11.01 26.43
C PRO A 443 -25.50 11.54 25.18
N TYR A 444 -24.79 11.58 24.06
CA TYR A 444 -25.34 12.07 22.79
C TYR A 444 -24.69 11.43 21.57
N TYR A 445 -25.34 11.57 20.43
CA TYR A 445 -24.79 11.22 19.12
C TYR A 445 -24.76 12.44 18.19
N VAL A 446 -23.95 12.35 17.13
CA VAL A 446 -23.77 13.45 16.18
C VAL A 446 -24.22 13.04 14.78
N VAL A 447 -25.03 13.87 14.13
CA VAL A 447 -25.40 13.70 12.71
C VAL A 447 -24.87 14.88 11.90
N HIS A 448 -24.27 14.59 10.74
CA HIS A 448 -24.02 15.61 9.71
C HIS A 448 -24.75 15.20 8.43
N HIS A 449 -25.92 15.78 8.19
CA HIS A 449 -26.71 15.46 7.00
C HIS A 449 -26.20 16.17 5.73
N GLY A 450 -25.21 17.06 5.87
CA GLY A 450 -24.68 17.89 4.79
C GLY A 450 -23.50 17.28 4.04
N ALA A 451 -22.96 18.02 3.06
CA ALA A 451 -21.73 17.65 2.37
C ALA A 451 -21.12 18.84 1.61
N GLY A 452 -19.79 18.92 1.56
CA GLY A 452 -19.10 19.94 0.77
C GLY A 452 -19.40 19.90 -0.73
N PHE A 453 -19.84 18.74 -1.24
CA PHE A 453 -20.49 18.65 -2.54
C PHE A 453 -21.93 18.18 -2.35
N LEU A 454 -22.88 19.12 -2.39
CA LEU A 454 -24.30 18.91 -2.06
C LEU A 454 -24.93 17.73 -2.82
N LEU A 455 -24.39 17.38 -4.00
CA LEU A 455 -24.90 16.26 -4.79
C LEU A 455 -24.58 14.87 -4.20
N LYS A 456 -23.76 14.82 -3.14
CA LYS A 456 -23.46 13.61 -2.37
C LYS A 456 -24.37 13.42 -1.15
N ILE A 457 -25.27 14.36 -0.86
CA ILE A 457 -26.15 14.31 0.31
C ILE A 457 -27.19 13.19 0.13
N TRP A 458 -27.23 12.24 1.07
CA TRP A 458 -28.37 11.35 1.22
C TRP A 458 -29.62 12.16 1.59
N PRO A 459 -30.81 11.87 1.02
CA PRO A 459 -31.97 12.77 1.09
C PRO A 459 -32.27 13.25 2.52
N THR A 460 -32.45 14.57 2.67
CA THR A 460 -32.61 15.21 3.98
C THR A 460 -33.86 14.73 4.72
N ASP A 461 -34.94 14.42 3.99
CA ASP A 461 -36.16 13.81 4.52
C ASP A 461 -35.89 12.43 5.15
N LYS A 462 -34.98 11.65 4.55
CA LYS A 462 -34.57 10.37 5.12
C LYS A 462 -33.67 10.52 6.35
N TYR A 463 -32.83 11.56 6.40
CA TYR A 463 -32.10 11.89 7.63
C TYR A 463 -33.06 12.30 8.76
N ALA A 464 -34.10 13.08 8.48
CA ALA A 464 -35.11 13.44 9.48
C ALA A 464 -35.83 12.19 10.00
N ALA A 465 -36.29 11.31 9.10
CA ALA A 465 -36.89 10.03 9.46
C ALA A 465 -35.94 9.12 10.27
N LEU A 466 -34.65 9.09 9.92
CA LEU A 466 -33.64 8.36 10.68
C LEU A 466 -33.51 8.91 12.11
N ILE A 467 -33.43 10.23 12.28
CA ILE A 467 -33.30 10.85 13.60
C ILE A 467 -34.53 10.57 14.47
N GLU A 468 -35.74 10.57 13.89
CA GLU A 468 -36.96 10.16 14.60
C GLU A 468 -36.90 8.71 15.08
N GLN A 469 -36.45 7.79 14.21
CA GLN A 469 -36.27 6.38 14.61
C GLN A 469 -35.17 6.20 15.65
N LEU A 470 -34.07 6.96 15.56
CA LEU A 470 -33.00 6.92 16.56
C LEU A 470 -33.47 7.42 17.94
N PHE A 471 -34.39 8.38 17.98
CA PHE A 471 -35.00 8.83 19.23
C PHE A 471 -35.85 7.73 19.88
N GLU A 472 -36.59 6.94 19.08
CA GLU A 472 -37.34 5.78 19.60
C GLU A 472 -36.40 4.68 20.11
N LEU A 473 -35.30 4.41 19.39
CA LEU A 473 -34.32 3.39 19.76
C LEU A 473 -33.47 3.80 20.96
N PHE A 474 -33.14 5.08 21.09
CA PHE A 474 -32.24 5.63 22.09
C PHE A 474 -32.81 6.89 22.77
N PRO A 475 -33.92 6.76 23.52
CA PRO A 475 -34.68 7.91 24.05
C PRO A 475 -33.91 8.78 25.05
N ASN A 476 -32.83 8.24 25.65
CA ASN A 476 -32.00 8.96 26.61
C ASN A 476 -30.84 9.74 25.95
N LEU A 477 -30.62 9.57 24.64
CA LEU A 477 -29.55 10.27 23.94
C LEU A 477 -30.02 11.64 23.45
N LYS A 478 -29.19 12.65 23.66
CA LYS A 478 -29.33 13.91 22.91
C LYS A 478 -28.82 13.72 21.48
N CYS A 479 -29.30 14.55 20.56
CA CYS A 479 -28.84 14.57 19.18
C CYS A 479 -28.18 15.92 18.89
N LYS A 480 -26.94 15.91 18.39
CA LYS A 480 -26.28 17.11 17.88
C LYS A 480 -26.22 17.06 16.37
N ILE A 481 -26.89 18.00 15.70
CA ILE A 481 -26.88 18.07 14.23
C ILE A 481 -25.89 19.16 13.81
N ILE A 482 -24.82 18.76 13.15
CA ILE A 482 -23.92 19.71 12.49
C ILE A 482 -24.60 20.20 11.21
N LYS A 483 -24.65 21.51 11.01
CA LYS A 483 -25.21 22.13 9.81
C LYS A 483 -24.35 23.31 9.34
N GLY A 484 -23.76 23.17 8.16
CA GLY A 484 -23.06 24.25 7.48
C GLY A 484 -24.01 25.31 6.90
N PRO A 485 -23.48 26.45 6.46
CA PRO A 485 -24.28 27.54 5.89
C PRO A 485 -25.11 27.13 4.67
N ASP A 486 -24.54 26.30 3.79
CA ASP A 486 -25.17 25.84 2.54
C ASP A 486 -25.85 24.47 2.67
N ASP A 487 -25.79 23.85 3.85
CA ASP A 487 -26.45 22.57 4.10
C ASP A 487 -27.97 22.76 4.12
N PRO A 488 -28.75 21.80 3.55
CA PRO A 488 -30.20 21.91 3.44
C PRO A 488 -30.87 22.04 4.81
N ASP A 489 -32.03 22.69 4.86
CA ASP A 489 -32.79 22.74 6.10
C ASP A 489 -33.47 21.40 6.39
N ILE A 490 -33.08 20.77 7.50
CA ILE A 490 -33.63 19.50 7.97
C ILE A 490 -34.88 19.69 8.83
N GLU A 491 -35.05 20.85 9.49
CA GLU A 491 -36.10 21.05 10.49
C GLU A 491 -37.50 20.92 9.89
N GLN A 492 -37.67 21.35 8.63
CA GLN A 492 -38.93 21.23 7.88
C GLN A 492 -39.38 19.80 7.57
N HIS A 493 -38.50 18.81 7.74
CA HIS A 493 -38.77 17.40 7.40
C HIS A 493 -39.18 16.54 8.60
N PHE A 494 -39.08 17.07 9.83
CA PHE A 494 -39.57 16.35 11.02
C PHE A 494 -41.09 16.31 11.05
N THR A 495 -41.65 15.17 11.43
CA THR A 495 -43.08 14.93 11.60
C THR A 495 -43.58 15.34 12.98
N GLN A 496 -42.67 15.51 13.95
CA GLN A 496 -42.96 15.92 15.32
C GLN A 496 -41.89 16.86 15.90
N GLN A 497 -42.17 17.44 17.08
CA GLN A 497 -41.18 18.25 17.79
C GLN A 497 -40.07 17.39 18.39
N MET A 498 -38.82 17.81 18.20
CA MET A 498 -37.63 17.06 18.60
C MET A 498 -36.76 17.87 19.58
N PRO A 499 -37.20 18.08 20.84
CA PRO A 499 -36.53 18.97 21.80
C PRO A 499 -35.16 18.46 22.29
N HIS A 500 -34.80 17.21 21.99
CA HIS A 500 -33.49 16.63 22.30
C HIS A 500 -32.42 16.99 21.26
N ILE A 501 -32.79 17.67 20.16
CA ILE A 501 -31.88 18.10 19.10
C ILE A 501 -31.24 19.45 19.47
N GLU A 502 -29.93 19.51 19.33
CA GLU A 502 -29.11 20.73 19.37
C GLU A 502 -28.49 20.96 17.99
N MET A 503 -28.77 22.11 17.37
CA MET A 503 -28.17 22.50 16.10
C MET A 503 -26.80 23.14 16.30
N ILE A 504 -25.76 22.56 15.69
CA ILE A 504 -24.38 23.04 15.71
C ILE A 504 -24.09 23.75 14.38
N THR A 505 -24.18 25.08 14.39
CA THR A 505 -23.97 25.95 13.21
C THR A 505 -22.72 26.84 13.32
N GLY A 506 -21.87 26.56 14.33
CA GLY A 506 -20.64 27.31 14.60
C GLY A 506 -19.48 26.96 13.67
N ASP A 507 -18.29 27.38 14.08
CA ASP A 507 -17.03 27.13 13.37
C ASP A 507 -16.52 25.68 13.59
N MET A 508 -15.30 25.40 13.10
CA MET A 508 -14.67 24.09 13.30
C MET A 508 -14.42 23.75 14.77
N ASN A 509 -14.26 24.74 15.65
CA ASN A 509 -14.13 24.48 17.08
C ASN A 509 -15.45 23.96 17.66
N ALA A 510 -16.58 24.56 17.30
CA ALA A 510 -17.91 24.05 17.69
C ALA A 510 -18.15 22.63 17.16
N VAL A 511 -17.75 22.34 15.92
CA VAL A 511 -17.79 21.00 15.33
C VAL A 511 -16.92 20.01 16.12
N GLY A 512 -15.68 20.38 16.45
CA GLY A 512 -14.77 19.57 17.24
C GLY A 512 -15.30 19.26 18.62
N GLN A 513 -15.84 20.27 19.31
CA GLN A 513 -16.48 20.11 20.63
C GLN A 513 -17.67 19.15 20.56
N ALA A 514 -18.54 19.31 19.57
CA ALA A 514 -19.66 18.40 19.35
C ALA A 514 -19.16 16.97 19.11
N MET A 515 -18.14 16.78 18.27
CA MET A 515 -17.62 15.45 17.95
C MET A 515 -16.86 14.78 19.10
N SER A 516 -16.13 15.55 19.91
CA SER A 516 -15.16 15.03 20.89
C SER A 516 -15.72 14.09 21.95
N GLY A 517 -17.03 14.14 22.23
CA GLY A 517 -17.72 13.27 23.19
C GLY A 517 -18.89 12.48 22.61
N ALA A 518 -18.98 12.39 21.28
CA ALA A 518 -20.06 11.69 20.60
C ALA A 518 -19.95 10.17 20.77
N LEU A 519 -21.05 9.50 21.11
CA LEU A 519 -21.08 8.04 21.21
C LEU A 519 -21.02 7.36 19.83
N PHE A 520 -21.57 8.01 18.81
CA PHE A 520 -21.45 7.62 17.42
C PHE A 520 -21.74 8.81 16.50
N HIS A 521 -21.30 8.68 15.27
CA HIS A 521 -21.53 9.65 14.20
C HIS A 521 -22.18 8.99 12.97
N ILE A 522 -23.12 9.71 12.35
CA ILE A 522 -23.69 9.34 11.05
C ILE A 522 -23.56 10.54 10.10
N GLY A 523 -23.00 10.31 8.91
CA GLY A 523 -22.82 11.37 7.93
C GLY A 523 -22.54 10.87 6.52
N ASN A 524 -22.50 11.82 5.57
CA ASN A 524 -22.22 11.53 4.16
C ASN A 524 -20.70 11.37 3.88
N ASP A 525 -20.34 11.09 2.62
CA ASP A 525 -18.99 11.28 2.07
C ASP A 525 -18.58 12.77 2.09
N ALA A 526 -18.18 13.25 3.28
CA ALA A 526 -17.92 14.65 3.60
C ALA A 526 -16.78 14.80 4.60
N GLY A 527 -16.17 16.00 4.62
CA GLY A 527 -15.07 16.35 5.52
C GLY A 527 -15.38 16.13 7.01
N ILE A 528 -16.63 16.36 7.43
CA ILE A 528 -17.05 16.22 8.83
C ILE A 528 -17.00 14.77 9.31
N THR A 529 -17.30 13.81 8.42
CA THR A 529 -17.18 12.37 8.72
C THR A 529 -15.74 11.99 9.04
N HIS A 530 -14.75 12.68 8.48
CA HIS A 530 -13.33 12.48 8.81
C HIS A 530 -12.93 13.16 10.12
N VAL A 531 -13.64 14.21 10.56
CA VAL A 531 -13.48 14.77 11.91
C VAL A 531 -13.88 13.72 12.94
N ALA A 532 -15.00 13.02 12.75
CA ALA A 532 -15.43 11.91 13.60
C ALA A 532 -14.34 10.85 13.74
N GLY A 533 -13.73 10.50 12.61
CA GLY A 533 -12.60 9.59 12.60
C GLY A 533 -11.40 10.05 13.41
N ALA A 534 -11.07 11.34 13.37
CA ALA A 534 -9.90 11.88 14.08
C ALA A 534 -10.03 11.71 15.60
N TYR A 535 -11.25 11.81 16.13
CA TYR A 535 -11.59 11.53 17.53
C TYR A 535 -11.87 10.04 17.83
N ASN A 536 -11.70 9.15 16.85
CA ASN A 536 -12.08 7.73 16.92
C ASN A 536 -13.56 7.48 17.26
N VAL A 537 -14.47 8.36 16.83
CA VAL A 537 -15.91 8.18 17.06
C VAL A 537 -16.42 7.03 16.19
N PRO A 538 -17.18 6.07 16.74
CA PRO A 538 -17.81 5.01 15.95
C PRO A 538 -18.70 5.62 14.86
N THR A 539 -18.46 5.28 13.58
CA THR A 539 -18.99 6.08 12.46
C THR A 539 -19.71 5.24 11.40
N VAL A 540 -20.90 5.70 10.99
CA VAL A 540 -21.58 5.23 9.77
C VAL A 540 -21.44 6.27 8.66
N GLY A 541 -20.76 5.90 7.57
CA GLY A 541 -20.55 6.75 6.40
C GLY A 541 -21.47 6.38 5.23
N ILE A 542 -22.20 7.35 4.68
CA ILE A 542 -23.14 7.16 3.57
C ILE A 542 -22.54 7.68 2.25
N TYR A 543 -22.38 6.78 1.29
CA TYR A 543 -21.72 7.02 0.01
C TYR A 543 -22.66 6.69 -1.16
N GLY A 544 -22.67 7.58 -2.15
CA GLY A 544 -23.48 7.44 -3.36
C GLY A 544 -22.65 7.41 -4.63
N PRO A 545 -22.54 8.54 -5.35
CA PRO A 545 -21.92 8.56 -6.68
C PRO A 545 -20.42 8.26 -6.65
N THR A 546 -19.76 8.69 -5.57
CA THR A 546 -18.37 8.38 -5.22
C THR A 546 -18.33 7.12 -4.37
N GLY A 547 -17.44 6.19 -4.72
CA GLY A 547 -17.21 4.99 -3.92
C GLY A 547 -16.24 5.26 -2.78
N PRO A 548 -16.19 4.37 -1.77
CA PRO A 548 -15.32 4.51 -0.60
C PRO A 548 -13.84 4.62 -0.98
N GLY A 549 -13.40 3.85 -1.97
CA GLY A 549 -12.08 3.99 -2.60
C GLY A 549 -10.94 4.25 -1.61
N SER A 550 -10.12 5.26 -1.91
CA SER A 550 -9.02 5.69 -1.05
C SER A 550 -9.42 6.73 0.02
N TRP A 551 -10.70 7.11 0.11
CA TRP A 551 -11.18 8.21 0.96
C TRP A 551 -12.38 7.78 1.82
N GLY A 552 -12.45 6.51 2.17
CA GLY A 552 -13.49 5.99 3.05
C GLY A 552 -13.46 6.70 4.40
N SER A 553 -14.57 6.68 5.11
CA SER A 553 -14.59 7.05 6.52
C SER A 553 -13.59 6.17 7.25
N PHE A 554 -12.98 6.73 8.28
CA PHE A 554 -12.01 6.03 9.10
C PHE A 554 -12.41 6.17 10.56
N SER A 555 -12.33 5.09 11.29
CA SER A 555 -12.24 4.99 12.74
C SER A 555 -11.99 3.51 13.04
N GLU A 556 -11.66 3.18 14.28
CA GLU A 556 -11.51 1.78 14.68
C GLU A 556 -12.77 0.97 14.40
N ASN A 557 -13.93 1.56 14.69
CA ASN A 557 -15.25 0.98 14.44
C ASN A 557 -16.04 1.86 13.46
N HIS A 558 -16.03 1.49 12.18
CA HIS A 558 -16.82 2.17 11.16
C HIS A 558 -17.54 1.17 10.26
N GLU A 559 -18.65 1.60 9.69
CA GLU A 559 -19.36 0.91 8.62
C GLU A 559 -19.66 1.89 7.50
N LEU A 560 -19.54 1.42 6.25
CA LEU A 560 -19.70 2.24 5.08
C LEU A 560 -20.78 1.67 4.17
N ILE A 561 -21.78 2.50 3.89
CA ILE A 561 -22.86 2.16 2.97
C ILE A 561 -22.54 2.78 1.62
N TRP A 562 -22.20 1.95 0.64
CA TRP A 562 -22.08 2.40 -0.75
C TRP A 562 -23.34 2.04 -1.54
N GLY A 563 -24.28 2.97 -1.59
CA GLY A 563 -25.60 2.70 -2.17
C GLY A 563 -25.61 2.53 -3.69
N LYS A 564 -24.49 2.79 -4.38
CA LYS A 564 -24.35 2.56 -5.83
C LYS A 564 -24.15 1.09 -6.20
N GLN A 565 -23.48 0.32 -5.34
CA GLN A 565 -23.13 -1.06 -5.63
C GLN A 565 -24.40 -1.90 -5.83
N GLY A 566 -24.48 -2.60 -6.96
CA GLY A 566 -25.63 -3.45 -7.32
C GLY A 566 -26.84 -2.71 -7.92
N VAL A 567 -26.93 -1.38 -7.80
CA VAL A 567 -28.08 -0.60 -8.31
C VAL A 567 -27.76 0.34 -9.47
N CYS A 568 -26.48 0.66 -9.69
CA CYS A 568 -26.07 1.58 -10.76
C CYS A 568 -24.66 1.27 -11.27
N ASN A 569 -24.52 1.11 -12.59
CA ASN A 569 -23.26 0.78 -13.26
C ASN A 569 -22.60 1.98 -13.99
N ILE A 570 -23.17 3.18 -13.88
CA ILE A 570 -22.63 4.38 -14.55
C ILE A 570 -21.31 4.79 -13.87
N ARG A 571 -20.26 5.06 -14.65
CA ARG A 571 -19.02 5.65 -14.11
C ARG A 571 -19.25 7.13 -13.81
N CYS A 572 -19.26 7.51 -12.54
CA CYS A 572 -19.46 8.90 -12.15
C CYS A 572 -18.14 9.69 -12.25
N ASN A 573 -18.18 10.80 -12.97
CA ASN A 573 -17.23 11.92 -12.90
C ASN A 573 -18.03 13.19 -12.49
N TYR A 574 -17.37 14.35 -12.42
CA TYR A 574 -18.06 15.60 -12.06
C TYR A 574 -19.28 15.89 -12.95
N ASP A 575 -19.13 15.80 -14.28
CA ASP A 575 -20.22 16.08 -15.22
C ASP A 575 -21.41 15.15 -15.02
N VAL A 576 -21.17 13.84 -14.85
CA VAL A 576 -22.23 12.86 -14.60
C VAL A 576 -22.94 13.16 -13.30
N ILE A 577 -22.21 13.53 -12.23
CA ILE A 577 -22.83 13.82 -10.93
C ILE A 577 -23.70 15.08 -11.03
N LEU A 578 -23.20 16.14 -11.66
CA LEU A 578 -23.92 17.41 -11.85
C LEU A 578 -25.24 17.24 -12.61
N ASN A 579 -25.29 16.30 -13.56
CA ASN A 579 -26.48 16.05 -14.39
C ASN A 579 -27.31 14.84 -13.95
N CYS A 580 -26.98 14.19 -12.82
CA CYS A 580 -27.74 13.05 -12.32
C CYS A 580 -28.90 13.51 -11.44
N GLU A 581 -30.09 13.59 -12.02
CA GLU A 581 -31.31 13.98 -11.30
C GLU A 581 -31.75 12.90 -10.30
N HIS A 582 -31.89 11.66 -10.75
CA HIS A 582 -32.51 10.59 -9.95
C HIS A 582 -31.64 10.07 -8.80
N ARG A 583 -30.31 10.18 -8.89
CA ARG A 583 -29.33 9.73 -7.87
C ARG A 583 -29.70 8.43 -7.15
N ILE A 584 -30.07 7.40 -7.92
CA ILE A 584 -30.52 6.10 -7.37
C ILE A 584 -29.52 5.54 -6.34
N CYS A 585 -28.22 5.80 -6.51
CA CYS A 585 -27.17 5.41 -5.58
C CYS A 585 -27.28 5.97 -4.16
N LEU A 586 -28.02 7.05 -3.95
CA LEU A 586 -28.35 7.59 -2.62
C LEU A 586 -29.82 7.28 -2.29
N ASN A 587 -30.71 7.44 -3.26
CA ASN A 587 -32.14 7.23 -3.07
C ASN A 587 -32.53 5.76 -2.79
N SER A 588 -31.70 4.79 -3.17
CA SER A 588 -31.90 3.37 -2.84
C SER A 588 -31.57 3.03 -1.38
N ILE A 589 -30.80 3.87 -0.68
CA ILE A 589 -30.43 3.63 0.71
C ILE A 589 -31.63 3.95 1.60
N THR A 590 -32.13 2.95 2.32
CA THR A 590 -33.25 3.03 3.26
C THR A 590 -32.75 3.46 4.65
N VAL A 591 -33.67 3.95 5.49
CA VAL A 591 -33.37 4.26 6.90
C VAL A 591 -32.96 2.99 7.65
N SER A 592 -33.70 1.89 7.45
CA SER A 592 -33.40 0.58 8.01
C SER A 592 -31.98 0.11 7.68
N ARG A 593 -31.50 0.26 6.43
CA ARG A 593 -30.12 -0.06 6.07
C ARG A 593 -29.07 0.79 6.81
N VAL A 594 -29.38 2.04 7.15
CA VAL A 594 -28.50 2.89 7.97
C VAL A 594 -28.49 2.42 9.43
N ILE A 595 -29.65 2.01 9.97
CA ILE A 595 -29.75 1.45 11.33
C ILE A 595 -29.03 0.11 11.43
N GLU A 596 -29.13 -0.76 10.41
CA GLU A 596 -28.35 -2.02 10.36
C GLU A 596 -26.83 -1.72 10.43
N ALA A 597 -26.36 -0.74 9.66
CA ALA A 597 -24.95 -0.35 9.71
C ALA A 597 -24.57 0.22 11.08
N LEU A 598 -25.43 1.03 11.69
CA LEU A 598 -25.22 1.53 13.04
C LEU A 598 -25.13 0.39 14.06
N TYR A 599 -26.01 -0.61 13.98
CA TYR A 599 -26.00 -1.78 14.85
C TYR A 599 -24.68 -2.55 14.77
N LYS A 600 -24.16 -2.77 13.56
CA LYS A 600 -22.83 -3.37 13.34
C LYS A 600 -21.72 -2.56 14.00
N VAL A 601 -21.75 -1.23 13.88
CA VAL A 601 -20.76 -0.33 14.50
C VAL A 601 -20.85 -0.40 16.02
N LEU A 602 -22.05 -0.24 16.59
CA LEU A 602 -22.25 -0.14 18.03
C LEU A 602 -21.91 -1.45 18.75
N GLN A 603 -22.32 -2.60 18.19
CA GLN A 603 -22.00 -3.91 18.76
C GLN A 603 -20.48 -4.12 18.85
N LYS A 604 -19.72 -3.68 17.85
CA LYS A 604 -18.25 -3.78 17.86
C LYS A 604 -17.62 -2.78 18.82
N ALA A 605 -18.12 -1.54 18.87
CA ALA A 605 -17.55 -0.46 19.65
C ALA A 605 -17.81 -0.58 21.16
N TYR A 606 -18.88 -1.25 21.59
CA TYR A 606 -19.35 -1.25 22.98
C TYR A 606 -19.59 -2.65 23.55
N GLN A 607 -18.64 -3.56 23.34
CA GLN A 607 -18.72 -4.97 23.79
C GLN A 607 -18.85 -5.12 25.32
N ASP A 608 -18.31 -4.18 26.10
CA ASP A 608 -18.30 -4.23 27.57
C ASP A 608 -19.50 -3.53 28.23
N LYS A 609 -20.43 -2.99 27.45
CA LYS A 609 -21.64 -2.34 27.99
C LYS A 609 -22.78 -3.32 28.15
N ASN A 610 -23.75 -2.99 29.01
CA ASN A 610 -25.02 -3.70 29.01
C ASN A 610 -25.69 -3.57 27.64
N THR A 611 -26.09 -4.69 27.06
CA THR A 611 -26.70 -4.75 25.74
C THR A 611 -28.13 -5.26 25.80
N ILE A 612 -28.89 -4.93 24.76
CA ILE A 612 -30.22 -5.47 24.47
C ILE A 612 -30.21 -6.07 23.08
N LEU A 613 -30.97 -7.15 22.89
CA LEU A 613 -31.13 -7.76 21.59
C LEU A 613 -32.02 -6.89 20.71
N ARG A 614 -31.58 -6.68 19.47
CA ARG A 614 -32.32 -6.02 18.40
C ARG A 614 -32.27 -6.86 17.15
N VAL A 615 -33.43 -7.01 16.52
CA VAL A 615 -33.53 -7.69 15.22
C VAL A 615 -33.03 -6.74 14.13
N ASN A 616 -32.48 -7.31 13.06
CA ASN A 616 -32.05 -6.53 11.90
C ASN A 616 -33.26 -5.76 11.31
N PRO A 617 -33.17 -4.43 11.12
CA PRO A 617 -34.28 -3.62 10.60
C PRO A 617 -34.62 -3.88 9.12
N GLU A 618 -33.78 -4.59 8.37
CA GLU A 618 -34.03 -5.02 6.98
C GLU A 618 -34.57 -6.45 6.90
N LEU A 619 -34.89 -7.07 8.05
CA LEU A 619 -35.34 -8.45 8.11
C LEU A 619 -36.79 -8.60 7.64
N GLU A 620 -37.02 -9.52 6.71
CA GLU A 620 -38.35 -10.03 6.40
C GLU A 620 -38.43 -11.50 6.81
N ILE A 621 -39.50 -11.90 7.50
CA ILE A 621 -39.68 -13.28 7.95
C ILE A 621 -41.03 -13.82 7.47
N ASP A 622 -41.00 -15.02 6.91
CA ASP A 622 -42.19 -15.82 6.62
C ASP A 622 -42.22 -17.03 7.57
N TYR A 623 -43.22 -17.08 8.44
CA TYR A 623 -43.34 -18.09 9.49
C TYR A 623 -44.10 -19.31 9.00
N GLY A 624 -43.43 -20.46 8.97
CA GLY A 624 -44.01 -21.76 8.66
C GLY A 624 -44.45 -22.53 9.91
N LYS A 625 -44.95 -23.75 9.68
CA LYS A 625 -45.37 -24.63 10.77
C LYS A 625 -44.15 -25.17 11.54
N ASN A 626 -43.15 -25.64 10.81
CA ASN A 626 -41.96 -26.32 11.34
C ASN A 626 -40.66 -25.56 11.02
N ASP A 627 -40.76 -24.37 10.43
CA ASP A 627 -39.64 -23.56 9.99
C ASP A 627 -39.99 -22.06 9.99
N CYS A 628 -38.99 -21.21 9.80
CA CYS A 628 -39.18 -19.87 9.26
C CYS A 628 -38.19 -19.61 8.12
N LEU A 629 -38.67 -18.88 7.11
CA LEU A 629 -37.84 -18.36 6.04
C LEU A 629 -37.48 -16.91 6.35
N ILE A 630 -36.19 -16.66 6.54
CA ILE A 630 -35.63 -15.36 6.84
C ILE A 630 -35.02 -14.79 5.56
N LYS A 631 -35.46 -13.60 5.16
CA LYS A 631 -34.91 -12.87 4.01
C LYS A 631 -34.17 -11.64 4.50
N LEU A 632 -32.91 -11.50 4.08
CA LEU A 632 -32.07 -10.39 4.47
C LEU A 632 -31.06 -10.06 3.37
N ASN A 633 -31.05 -8.80 2.92
CA ASN A 633 -30.09 -8.31 1.91
C ASN A 633 -30.06 -9.15 0.61
N GLY A 634 -31.20 -9.71 0.21
CA GLY A 634 -31.34 -10.57 -0.96
C GLY A 634 -30.90 -12.03 -0.76
N ASN A 635 -30.47 -12.41 0.44
CA ASN A 635 -30.23 -13.79 0.84
C ASN A 635 -31.46 -14.37 1.53
N GLU A 636 -31.61 -15.69 1.41
CA GLU A 636 -32.69 -16.45 2.03
C GLU A 636 -32.08 -17.52 2.95
N PHE A 637 -32.53 -17.56 4.20
CA PHE A 637 -32.10 -18.53 5.21
C PHE A 637 -33.33 -19.30 5.70
N LEU A 638 -33.31 -20.62 5.57
CA LEU A 638 -34.33 -21.47 6.16
C LEU A 638 -33.86 -21.95 7.52
N LEU A 639 -34.62 -21.65 8.57
CA LEU A 639 -34.38 -22.12 9.92
C LEU A 639 -35.48 -23.12 10.29
N GLU A 640 -35.11 -24.39 10.40
CA GLU A 640 -36.02 -25.47 10.79
C GLU A 640 -36.10 -25.58 12.32
N TYR A 641 -37.30 -25.73 12.86
CA TYR A 641 -37.53 -25.98 14.28
C TYR A 641 -37.42 -27.48 14.57
N HIS A 642 -36.58 -27.86 15.52
CA HIS A 642 -36.48 -29.25 15.96
C HIS A 642 -37.59 -29.66 16.94
N ASP A 643 -38.14 -28.71 17.68
CA ASP A 643 -39.26 -28.89 18.60
C ASP A 643 -40.05 -27.59 18.81
N ASP A 644 -41.18 -27.67 19.49
CA ASP A 644 -42.06 -26.53 19.76
C ASP A 644 -41.39 -25.48 20.69
N ASN A 645 -40.46 -25.90 21.55
CA ASN A 645 -39.73 -25.00 22.44
C ASN A 645 -38.75 -24.11 21.66
N MET A 646 -38.00 -24.68 20.71
CA MET A 646 -37.14 -23.92 19.80
C MET A 646 -37.95 -22.92 18.98
N LYS A 647 -39.13 -23.34 18.49
CA LYS A 647 -40.04 -22.45 17.76
C LYS A 647 -40.48 -21.25 18.60
N GLU A 648 -40.91 -21.48 19.84
CA GLU A 648 -41.30 -20.40 20.75
C GLU A 648 -40.14 -19.44 21.03
N LEU A 649 -38.94 -19.96 21.28
CA LEU A 649 -37.73 -19.16 21.53
C LEU A 649 -37.33 -18.31 20.33
N VAL A 650 -37.29 -18.90 19.12
CA VAL A 650 -36.94 -18.20 17.89
C VAL A 650 -37.97 -17.14 17.55
N ASN A 651 -39.26 -17.46 17.68
CA ASN A 651 -40.34 -16.50 17.45
C ASN A 651 -40.29 -15.35 18.46
N ALA A 652 -40.00 -15.61 19.74
CA ALA A 652 -39.85 -14.56 20.74
C ALA A 652 -38.67 -13.64 20.40
N LEU A 653 -37.54 -14.22 19.99
CA LEU A 653 -36.33 -13.48 19.64
C LEU A 653 -36.48 -12.64 18.37
N LEU A 654 -37.26 -13.11 17.40
CA LEU A 654 -37.47 -12.42 16.12
C LEU A 654 -38.68 -11.47 16.10
N ASN A 655 -39.61 -11.57 17.07
CA ASN A 655 -40.79 -10.69 17.15
C ASN A 655 -40.71 -9.64 18.26
N GLU A 656 -39.94 -9.85 19.33
CA GLU A 656 -39.82 -8.90 20.44
C GLU A 656 -38.42 -8.28 20.51
N ASP A 657 -38.38 -6.94 20.41
CA ASP A 657 -37.28 -6.18 20.99
C ASP A 657 -37.26 -6.49 22.51
N ASN A 658 -36.17 -7.10 22.99
CA ASN A 658 -35.86 -7.39 24.41
C ASN A 658 -36.16 -8.79 24.99
N SER A 659 -36.01 -9.89 24.24
CA SER A 659 -35.93 -11.21 24.91
C SER A 659 -34.60 -11.34 25.70
N LYS A 660 -34.70 -11.60 27.01
CA LYS A 660 -33.51 -11.83 27.85
C LYS A 660 -32.88 -13.19 27.50
N PRO A 661 -31.54 -13.31 27.51
CA PRO A 661 -30.89 -14.60 27.35
C PRO A 661 -31.34 -15.56 28.45
N THR A 662 -31.89 -16.71 28.06
CA THR A 662 -32.07 -17.84 28.96
C THR A 662 -30.73 -18.56 29.14
N ASP A 663 -30.49 -19.22 30.27
CA ASP A 663 -29.28 -20.03 30.49
C ASP A 663 -29.25 -21.34 29.66
N ASP A 664 -30.16 -21.48 28.71
CA ASP A 664 -30.25 -22.62 27.81
C ASP A 664 -29.07 -22.63 26.81
N THR A 665 -28.36 -23.76 26.77
CA THR A 665 -27.18 -23.94 25.89
C THR A 665 -27.57 -23.98 24.42
N SER A 666 -28.76 -24.50 24.09
CA SER A 666 -29.29 -24.52 22.72
C SER A 666 -29.65 -23.12 22.25
N PHE A 667 -30.19 -22.28 23.15
CA PHE A 667 -30.51 -20.89 22.85
C PHE A 667 -29.26 -20.07 22.52
N LYS A 668 -28.16 -20.26 23.27
CA LYS A 668 -26.88 -19.58 23.00
C LYS A 668 -26.34 -19.92 21.61
N LEU A 669 -26.37 -21.19 21.21
CA LEU A 669 -25.92 -21.61 19.89
C LEU A 669 -26.74 -20.96 18.76
N ILE A 670 -28.07 -20.92 18.91
CA ILE A 670 -28.96 -20.27 17.93
C ILE A 670 -28.65 -18.78 17.85
N LEU A 671 -28.57 -18.09 18.99
CA LEU A 671 -28.24 -16.67 19.05
C LEU A 671 -26.89 -16.36 18.40
N ASP A 672 -25.87 -17.18 18.65
CA ASP A 672 -24.55 -17.02 18.02
C ASP A 672 -24.63 -17.15 16.49
N VAL A 673 -25.39 -18.11 15.98
CA VAL A 673 -25.62 -18.25 14.52
C VAL A 673 -26.36 -17.03 13.97
N LEU A 674 -27.42 -16.57 14.63
CA LEU A 674 -28.19 -15.40 14.19
C LEU A 674 -27.33 -14.12 14.20
N LYS A 675 -26.45 -13.95 15.19
CA LYS A 675 -25.47 -12.85 15.25
C LYS A 675 -24.45 -12.94 14.13
N GLN A 676 -23.92 -14.13 13.85
CA GLN A 676 -22.97 -14.35 12.74
C GLN A 676 -23.59 -14.02 11.38
N GLN A 677 -24.89 -14.28 11.20
CA GLN A 677 -25.63 -13.94 9.99
C GLN A 677 -26.15 -12.48 9.96
N ASN A 678 -25.84 -11.66 10.98
CA ASN A 678 -26.35 -10.30 11.15
C ASN A 678 -27.89 -10.23 11.22
N ILE A 679 -28.57 -11.28 11.69
CA ILE A 679 -30.02 -11.32 11.85
C ILE A 679 -30.43 -10.65 13.17
N VAL A 680 -29.62 -10.80 14.21
CA VAL A 680 -29.79 -10.16 15.52
C VAL A 680 -28.49 -9.51 15.96
N PHE A 681 -28.60 -8.39 16.66
CA PHE A 681 -27.49 -7.62 17.20
C PHE A 681 -27.63 -7.41 18.71
N GLU A 682 -26.50 -7.34 19.39
CA GLU A 682 -26.37 -6.89 20.77
C GLU A 682 -26.05 -5.39 20.78
N ILE A 683 -27.06 -4.58 21.09
CA ILE A 683 -26.97 -3.12 21.02
C ILE A 683 -26.79 -2.55 22.43
N PRO A 684 -25.78 -1.68 22.66
CA PRO A 684 -25.55 -1.08 23.97
C PRO A 684 -26.73 -0.22 24.41
N VAL A 685 -27.05 -0.31 25.70
CA VAL A 685 -27.98 0.61 26.37
C VAL A 685 -27.18 1.81 26.85
N PHE A 686 -27.59 3.00 26.40
CA PHE A 686 -27.04 4.27 26.88
C PHE A 686 -28.01 4.88 27.89
N ASN A 687 -27.63 4.82 29.17
CA ASN A 687 -28.38 5.35 30.30
C ASN A 687 -27.72 6.60 30.88
#